data_AF-A0A961ILD7-F1
#
_entry.id   AF-A0A961ILD7-F1
#
_cell.length_a   1.000
_cell.length_b   1.000
_cell.length_c   1.000
_cell.angle_alpha   90.00
_cell.angle_beta   90.00
_cell.angle_gamma   90.00
#
_symmetry.space_group_name_H-M   'P 1'
#
loop_
_entity.id
_entity.type
_entity.pdbx_description
1 polymer ?
#
loop_
_entity_poly.entity_id
_entity_poly.type
_entity_poly.pdbx_seq_one_letter_code
_entity_poly.pdbx_strand_id
1 'polypeptide(L)'
;MSESPVATGLEERLQSVRESAEPPAMPTEVSERIFRLQGVTEESLTPDFMEQRSLLGLIYDASTQLIRVLYEKGVTDNPTVGELRETLKTARRSPTEQARLNDPTELGKLLMLLAGQMRPLLHVVPELTFGVDGFGVVQRVVLPMRLREEPLRRAYRQAVDRSVIAVREAISSGELKTDWEVVERALERGTSLEDIEFLGERLDGSLRTLFIRPPANDANLAGHAQVVNEVRRKFLFGPLVQSLRQSDMVTVVDCSDLRGASGAFRRSRDLIYVNQPDLLAERLNRLCDLLSSDLFGAWVKSDERRDLRARRSDLPDFIMQSRKLAGRLIEFLEAKALDGMPPRHMDILVEVSRLGELVHNFEQQAKVREEFEELREIVERIRKHGSLLEIKSGDRLLFSEKYTTMLLEGRVSQVLAGTTPAIPYEPGMELALFESIYAIVRHPGATGVAIERALELFQQSGDDSLLFVLEHVLRIDQEPEAELKSYIPPVLLYRLREALQKAYARSLPPLRRFWLSLTSRELSPDQLRNLKRTRRAAEKERFRVRRSAGVERERQRVEKRQKAGGKQRIADELKSEKSAFAEVRRRIQRSWQKGGLPDRNDIREHVSSGAAYYVDRIFKGIAANDQRYQAVISIPVPEEEPIFAEKAYLLKHRERLLADLQKKLAGVTRQVADPAIKGRAGDEARRLYRTYGALIEEIERLGS
;
A
#
# COMPACT_ATOMS: atom_id res chain seq x y z
N MET A 1 21.05 32.28 -30.32
CA MET A 1 19.89 31.88 -31.13
C MET A 1 20.13 30.47 -31.61
N SER A 2 19.75 29.49 -30.78
CA SER A 2 19.86 28.07 -31.09
C SER A 2 18.43 27.56 -31.23
N GLU A 3 18.05 27.21 -32.46
CA GLU A 3 16.76 26.60 -32.75
C GLU A 3 16.61 25.29 -31.96
N SER A 4 15.42 25.07 -31.41
CA SER A 4 15.07 23.88 -30.66
C SER A 4 15.29 22.62 -31.51
N PRO A 5 15.89 21.54 -30.97
CA PRO A 5 16.08 20.26 -31.69
C PRO A 5 14.76 19.60 -32.12
N VAL A 6 13.62 20.09 -31.62
CA VAL A 6 12.27 19.67 -32.06
C VAL A 6 11.86 20.30 -33.40
N ALA A 7 12.36 21.50 -33.72
CA ALA A 7 12.01 22.23 -34.95
C ALA A 7 12.71 21.63 -36.19
N THR A 8 14.00 21.30 -36.07
CA THR A 8 14.81 20.70 -37.15
C THR A 8 14.35 19.28 -37.51
N GLY A 9 13.98 18.46 -36.51
CA GLY A 9 13.42 17.12 -36.77
C GLY A 9 12.01 17.13 -37.39
N LEU A 10 11.23 18.19 -37.15
CA LEU A 10 9.89 18.36 -37.73
C LEU A 10 9.97 18.80 -39.19
N GLU A 11 10.90 19.70 -39.53
CA GLU A 11 11.11 20.15 -40.91
C GLU A 11 11.64 19.03 -41.80
N GLU A 12 12.62 18.23 -41.37
CA GLU A 12 13.09 17.06 -42.14
C GLU A 12 11.98 16.01 -42.35
N ARG A 13 11.13 15.80 -41.33
CA ARG A 13 9.96 14.93 -41.43
C ARG A 13 8.93 15.46 -42.41
N LEU A 14 8.59 16.74 -42.36
CA LEU A 14 7.62 17.38 -43.25
C LEU A 14 8.15 17.48 -44.70
N GLN A 15 9.44 17.75 -44.88
CA GLN A 15 10.11 17.77 -46.18
C GLN A 15 10.02 16.39 -46.84
N SER A 16 10.31 15.32 -46.09
CA SER A 16 10.22 13.95 -46.59
C SER A 16 8.78 13.46 -46.86
N VAL A 17 7.76 14.07 -46.24
CA VAL A 17 6.34 13.85 -46.57
C VAL A 17 5.97 14.59 -47.84
N ARG A 18 6.45 15.83 -48.02
CA ARG A 18 6.26 16.63 -49.23
C ARG A 18 6.92 16.01 -50.47
N GLU A 19 8.06 15.36 -50.30
CA GLU A 19 8.82 14.71 -51.39
C GLU A 19 8.28 13.32 -51.80
N SER A 20 7.48 12.66 -50.94
CA SER A 20 6.92 11.33 -51.21
C SER A 20 5.41 11.31 -51.47
N ALA A 21 4.70 12.42 -51.24
CA ALA A 21 3.27 12.51 -51.44
C ALA A 21 2.93 13.05 -52.84
N GLU A 22 2.41 12.19 -53.72
CA GLU A 22 1.39 12.67 -54.65
C GLU A 22 0.29 13.36 -53.82
N PRO A 23 -0.23 14.54 -54.24
CA PRO A 23 -1.34 15.17 -53.55
C PRO A 23 -2.46 14.15 -53.43
N PRO A 24 -3.13 14.02 -52.27
CA PRO A 24 -4.11 12.97 -52.06
C PRO A 24 -5.17 13.05 -53.17
N ALA A 25 -5.15 12.08 -54.09
CA ALA A 25 -6.24 11.86 -55.01
C ALA A 25 -7.49 11.62 -54.15
N MET A 26 -8.56 12.38 -54.40
CA MET A 26 -9.81 12.33 -53.62
C MET A 26 -10.23 10.87 -53.37
N PRO A 27 -10.19 10.36 -52.13
CA PRO A 27 -10.73 9.04 -51.83
C PRO A 27 -12.02 9.22 -51.03
N THR A 28 -13.01 9.89 -51.61
CA THR A 28 -14.37 9.95 -51.04
C THR A 28 -14.98 8.55 -50.85
N GLU A 29 -14.51 7.54 -51.56
CA GLU A 29 -14.99 6.15 -51.43
C GLU A 29 -14.41 5.38 -50.23
N VAL A 30 -13.21 5.73 -49.75
CA VAL A 30 -12.54 4.97 -48.66
C VAL A 30 -13.15 5.33 -47.31
N SER A 31 -13.43 6.61 -47.08
CA SER A 31 -14.14 7.11 -45.91
C SER A 31 -15.54 6.44 -45.82
N GLU A 32 -16.34 6.46 -46.90
CA GLU A 32 -17.66 5.80 -46.92
C GLU A 32 -17.61 4.28 -46.69
N ARG A 33 -16.64 3.58 -47.28
CA ARG A 33 -16.44 2.14 -47.03
C ARG A 33 -16.03 1.86 -45.59
N ILE A 34 -15.19 2.71 -44.99
CA ILE A 34 -14.71 2.49 -43.62
C ILE A 34 -15.80 2.79 -42.59
N PHE A 35 -16.62 3.83 -42.78
CA PHE A 35 -17.80 4.11 -41.94
C PHE A 35 -18.78 2.91 -41.94
N ARG A 36 -19.01 2.28 -43.11
CA ARG A 36 -19.83 1.05 -43.21
C ARG A 36 -19.17 -0.18 -42.59
N LEU A 37 -17.87 -0.38 -42.79
CA LEU A 37 -17.15 -1.59 -42.36
C LEU A 37 -16.74 -1.61 -40.87
N GLN A 38 -16.87 -0.51 -40.11
CA GLN A 38 -16.72 -0.53 -38.63
C GLN A 38 -18.04 -0.84 -37.91
N GLY A 39 -19.12 -1.12 -38.67
CA GLY A 39 -20.45 -1.39 -38.12
C GLY A 39 -21.09 -0.16 -37.48
N VAL A 40 -20.68 1.05 -37.89
CA VAL A 40 -21.32 2.29 -37.50
C VAL A 40 -22.53 2.48 -38.42
N THR A 41 -23.72 2.14 -37.92
CA THR A 41 -24.98 2.41 -38.64
C THR A 41 -25.27 3.90 -38.57
N GLU A 42 -25.90 4.48 -39.60
CA GLU A 42 -26.27 5.91 -39.58
C GLU A 42 -27.11 6.30 -38.35
N GLU A 43 -27.83 5.33 -37.76
CA GLU A 43 -28.61 5.48 -36.51
C GLU A 43 -27.75 5.72 -35.26
N SER A 44 -26.43 5.45 -35.32
CA SER A 44 -25.49 5.58 -34.20
C SER A 44 -24.59 6.82 -34.27
N LEU A 45 -24.76 7.65 -35.31
CA LEU A 45 -24.00 8.88 -35.51
C LEU A 45 -24.80 10.08 -35.01
N THR A 46 -24.13 11.05 -34.40
CA THR A 46 -24.77 12.29 -33.95
C THR A 46 -25.14 13.18 -35.15
N PRO A 47 -26.21 14.01 -35.07
CA PRO A 47 -26.59 14.93 -36.15
C PRO A 47 -25.43 15.84 -36.60
N ASP A 48 -24.65 16.36 -35.65
CA ASP A 48 -23.48 17.21 -35.89
C ASP A 48 -22.36 16.46 -36.66
N PHE A 49 -22.25 15.15 -36.43
CA PHE A 49 -21.31 14.31 -37.17
C PHE A 49 -21.73 14.18 -38.64
N MET A 50 -23.04 14.03 -38.89
CA MET A 50 -23.57 13.92 -40.25
C MET A 50 -23.42 15.24 -41.03
N GLU A 51 -23.60 16.38 -40.37
CA GLU A 51 -23.39 17.71 -40.96
C GLU A 51 -21.92 17.94 -41.36
N GLN A 52 -20.97 17.38 -40.61
CA GLN A 52 -19.53 17.58 -40.82
C GLN A 52 -18.82 16.41 -41.50
N ARG A 53 -19.57 15.43 -42.02
CA ARG A 53 -19.06 14.15 -42.54
C ARG A 53 -17.94 14.29 -43.58
N SER A 54 -18.01 15.29 -44.47
CA SER A 54 -16.95 15.51 -45.48
C SER A 54 -15.61 15.88 -44.84
N LEU A 55 -15.63 16.84 -43.90
CA LEU A 55 -14.44 17.30 -43.17
C LEU A 55 -13.87 16.20 -42.26
N LEU A 56 -14.74 15.45 -41.59
CA LEU A 56 -14.35 14.33 -40.72
C LEU A 56 -13.69 13.20 -41.53
N GLY A 57 -14.20 12.90 -42.72
CA GLY A 57 -13.59 11.95 -43.66
C GLY A 57 -12.20 12.37 -44.09
N LEU A 58 -12.01 13.66 -44.42
CA LEU A 58 -10.71 14.22 -44.79
C LEU A 58 -9.67 14.09 -43.68
N ILE A 59 -10.06 14.39 -42.43
CA ILE A 59 -9.19 14.26 -41.26
C ILE A 59 -8.77 12.80 -41.06
N TYR A 60 -9.71 11.87 -41.20
CA TYR A 60 -9.44 10.44 -41.07
C TYR A 60 -8.49 9.93 -42.17
N ASP A 61 -8.71 10.33 -43.42
CA ASP A 61 -7.88 9.90 -44.55
C ASP A 61 -6.45 10.47 -44.45
N ALA A 62 -6.31 11.75 -44.08
CA ALA A 62 -5.01 12.37 -43.84
C ALA A 62 -4.25 11.69 -42.69
N SER A 63 -4.95 11.35 -41.60
CA SER A 63 -4.37 10.60 -40.48
C SER A 63 -3.90 9.21 -40.90
N THR A 64 -4.66 8.53 -41.76
CA THR A 64 -4.33 7.20 -42.27
C THR A 64 -3.10 7.24 -43.15
N GLN A 65 -3.02 8.22 -44.06
CA GLN A 65 -1.88 8.42 -44.93
C GLN A 65 -0.60 8.72 -44.13
N LEU A 66 -0.70 9.61 -43.13
CA LEU A 66 0.44 9.93 -42.26
C LEU A 66 0.97 8.72 -41.52
N ILE A 67 0.09 7.94 -40.89
CA ILE A 67 0.48 6.73 -40.15
C ILE A 67 1.16 5.72 -41.08
N ARG A 68 0.64 5.56 -42.30
CA ARG A 68 1.23 4.66 -43.30
C ARG A 68 2.64 5.10 -43.71
N VAL A 69 2.82 6.38 -44.04
CA VAL A 69 4.13 6.93 -44.43
C VAL A 69 5.15 6.80 -43.30
N LEU A 70 4.75 7.07 -42.06
CA LEU A 70 5.63 6.90 -40.89
C LEU A 70 6.04 5.44 -40.68
N TYR A 71 5.10 4.51 -40.85
CA TYR A 71 5.38 3.08 -40.73
C TYR A 71 6.33 2.56 -41.82
N GLU A 72 6.12 2.98 -43.07
CA GLU A 72 6.99 2.63 -44.21
C GLU A 72 8.42 3.16 -44.02
N LYS A 73 8.60 4.26 -43.27
CA LYS A 73 9.90 4.83 -42.89
C LYS A 73 10.51 4.22 -41.61
N GLY A 74 9.88 3.20 -41.02
CA GLY A 74 10.36 2.56 -39.79
C GLY A 74 10.19 3.42 -38.52
N VAL A 75 9.44 4.53 -38.60
CA VAL A 75 9.12 5.36 -37.44
C VAL A 75 8.07 4.64 -36.59
N THR A 76 8.39 4.40 -35.32
CA THR A 76 7.50 3.67 -34.40
C THR A 76 6.53 4.56 -33.63
N ASP A 77 6.62 5.88 -33.83
CA ASP A 77 5.78 6.88 -33.18
C ASP A 77 4.56 7.26 -34.02
N ASN A 78 3.44 7.50 -33.34
CA ASN A 78 2.21 8.02 -33.95
C ASN A 78 2.36 9.51 -34.30
N PRO A 79 1.67 10.00 -35.36
CA PRO A 79 1.75 11.40 -35.75
C PRO A 79 1.13 12.32 -34.70
N THR A 80 1.67 13.54 -34.60
CA THR A 80 1.12 14.60 -33.76
C THR A 80 -0.04 15.33 -34.48
N VAL A 81 -0.90 16.00 -33.70
CA VAL A 81 -1.94 16.88 -34.26
C VAL A 81 -1.31 18.02 -35.08
N GLY A 82 -0.10 18.47 -34.74
CA GLY A 82 0.66 19.44 -35.53
C GLY A 82 1.03 18.92 -36.93
N GLU A 83 1.59 17.71 -37.01
CA GLU A 83 1.92 17.05 -38.30
C GLU A 83 0.65 16.79 -39.13
N LEU A 84 -0.47 16.42 -38.50
CA LEU A 84 -1.77 16.32 -39.16
C LEU A 84 -2.23 17.66 -39.74
N ARG A 85 -2.14 18.74 -38.96
CA ARG A 85 -2.53 20.08 -39.42
C ARG A 85 -1.71 20.55 -40.61
N GLU A 86 -0.39 20.32 -40.59
CA GLU A 86 0.47 20.66 -41.74
C GLU A 86 0.13 19.85 -43.00
N THR A 87 -0.31 18.61 -42.82
CA THR A 87 -0.75 17.76 -43.94
C THR A 87 -2.11 18.20 -44.48
N LEU A 88 -3.02 18.66 -43.62
CA LEU A 88 -4.30 19.22 -44.04
C LEU A 88 -4.13 20.57 -44.77
N LYS A 89 -3.13 21.38 -44.39
CA LYS A 89 -2.80 22.65 -45.05
C LYS A 89 -2.41 22.48 -46.52
N THR A 90 -1.78 21.36 -46.88
CA THR A 90 -1.30 21.08 -48.24
C THR A 90 -2.32 20.36 -49.12
N ALA A 91 -3.45 19.92 -48.56
CA ALA A 91 -4.53 19.29 -49.32
C ALA A 91 -5.28 20.31 -50.20
N ARG A 92 -5.55 19.96 -51.47
CA ARG A 92 -6.33 20.82 -52.39
C ARG A 92 -7.82 20.82 -52.02
N ARG A 93 -8.36 21.95 -51.53
CA ARG A 93 -9.75 22.08 -51.04
C ARG A 93 -10.37 23.46 -51.31
N SER A 94 -11.67 23.58 -51.05
CA SER A 94 -12.36 24.86 -51.11
C SER A 94 -11.83 25.85 -50.06
N PRO A 95 -11.78 27.17 -50.33
CA PRO A 95 -11.21 28.15 -49.41
C PRO A 95 -11.89 28.17 -48.03
N THR A 96 -13.19 27.91 -47.98
CA THR A 96 -14.01 27.85 -46.77
C THR A 96 -13.71 26.63 -45.91
N GLU A 97 -13.57 25.45 -46.50
CA GLU A 97 -13.16 24.24 -45.76
C GLU A 97 -11.72 24.35 -45.27
N GLN A 98 -10.83 24.91 -46.10
CA GLN A 98 -9.43 25.13 -45.75
C GLN A 98 -9.29 26.10 -44.57
N ALA A 99 -10.10 27.18 -44.55
CA ALA A 99 -10.12 28.13 -43.43
C ALA A 99 -10.53 27.46 -42.11
N ARG A 100 -11.54 26.57 -42.14
CA ARG A 100 -12.00 25.83 -40.96
C ARG A 100 -10.98 24.80 -40.46
N LEU A 101 -10.32 24.07 -41.35
CA LEU A 101 -9.29 23.09 -40.98
C LEU A 101 -7.99 23.74 -40.47
N ASN A 102 -7.72 24.98 -40.89
CA ASN A 102 -6.54 25.74 -40.46
C ASN A 102 -6.68 26.38 -39.08
N ASP A 103 -7.93 26.59 -38.62
CA ASP A 103 -8.25 27.05 -37.27
C ASP A 103 -8.06 25.90 -36.25
N PRO A 104 -7.12 26.03 -35.29
CA PRO A 104 -6.90 25.04 -34.24
C PRO A 104 -8.15 24.72 -33.43
N THR A 105 -9.03 25.69 -33.23
CA THR A 105 -10.24 25.55 -32.42
C THR A 105 -11.25 24.65 -33.13
N GLU A 106 -11.53 24.93 -34.39
CA GLU A 106 -12.43 24.11 -35.23
C GLU A 106 -11.84 22.71 -35.48
N LEU A 107 -10.53 22.60 -35.75
CA LEU A 107 -9.88 21.29 -35.89
C LEU A 107 -9.99 20.46 -34.60
N GLY A 108 -9.84 21.11 -33.42
CA GLY A 108 -10.04 20.47 -32.13
C GLY A 108 -11.46 19.92 -31.93
N LYS A 109 -12.49 20.68 -32.34
CA LYS A 109 -13.89 20.23 -32.32
C LYS A 109 -14.10 19.01 -33.23
N LEU A 110 -13.60 19.07 -34.46
CA LEU A 110 -13.70 17.98 -35.44
C LEU A 110 -13.00 16.69 -34.96
N LEU A 111 -11.81 16.80 -34.37
CA LEU A 111 -11.10 15.68 -33.77
C LEU A 111 -11.86 15.10 -32.57
N MET A 112 -12.50 15.94 -31.77
CA MET A 112 -13.32 15.50 -30.64
C MET A 112 -14.58 14.76 -31.12
N LEU A 113 -15.20 15.20 -32.21
CA LEU A 113 -16.31 14.47 -32.84
C LEU A 113 -15.90 13.07 -33.32
N LEU A 114 -14.71 12.91 -33.92
CA LEU A 114 -14.19 11.61 -34.34
C LEU A 114 -13.82 10.70 -33.16
N ALA A 115 -13.29 11.28 -32.07
CA ALA A 115 -12.83 10.56 -30.89
C ALA A 115 -13.94 10.25 -29.87
N GLY A 116 -15.01 11.04 -29.85
CA GLY A 116 -16.11 10.95 -28.88
C GLY A 116 -17.28 10.07 -29.33
N GLN A 117 -17.12 9.28 -30.40
CA GLN A 117 -18.13 8.30 -30.83
C GLN A 117 -18.12 7.08 -29.92
N MET A 118 -19.26 6.38 -29.81
CA MET A 118 -19.39 5.11 -29.05
C MET A 118 -18.35 4.07 -29.48
N ARG A 119 -18.00 4.06 -30.79
CA ARG A 119 -16.83 3.39 -31.34
C ARG A 119 -15.91 4.47 -31.93
N PRO A 120 -14.85 4.88 -31.22
CA PRO A 120 -13.97 5.94 -31.67
C PRO A 120 -13.32 5.58 -33.00
N LEU A 121 -13.41 6.48 -33.97
CA LEU A 121 -12.77 6.30 -35.27
C LEU A 121 -11.29 6.68 -35.23
N LEU A 122 -10.93 7.56 -34.30
CA LEU A 122 -9.56 7.88 -33.95
C LEU A 122 -9.46 8.15 -32.45
N HIS A 123 -8.26 8.06 -31.91
CA HIS A 123 -7.94 8.49 -30.56
C HIS A 123 -6.96 9.65 -30.60
N VAL A 124 -7.25 10.70 -29.83
CA VAL A 124 -6.30 11.77 -29.52
C VAL A 124 -5.69 11.48 -28.16
N VAL A 125 -4.48 10.94 -28.18
CA VAL A 125 -3.71 10.54 -27.00
C VAL A 125 -2.79 11.70 -26.59
N PRO A 126 -3.05 12.36 -25.45
CA PRO A 126 -2.17 13.41 -24.95
C PRO A 126 -0.96 12.80 -24.22
N GLU A 127 0.22 13.37 -24.47
CA GLU A 127 1.48 13.05 -23.80
C GLU A 127 1.96 14.30 -23.08
N LEU A 128 2.31 14.19 -21.80
CA LEU A 128 2.96 15.30 -21.08
C LEU A 128 4.41 15.41 -21.54
N THR A 129 4.84 16.64 -21.75
CA THR A 129 6.22 17.01 -22.04
C THR A 129 6.68 18.05 -21.04
N PHE A 130 7.98 18.10 -20.78
CA PHE A 130 8.58 19.10 -19.91
C PHE A 130 9.75 19.77 -20.65
N GLY A 131 9.85 21.09 -20.56
CA GLY A 131 10.85 21.87 -21.28
C GLY A 131 11.03 23.26 -20.66
N VAL A 132 11.68 24.18 -21.38
CA VAL A 132 12.08 25.51 -20.88
C VAL A 132 10.88 26.34 -20.37
N ASP A 133 9.70 26.14 -20.94
CA ASP A 133 8.47 26.85 -20.57
C ASP A 133 7.59 26.05 -19.58
N GLY A 134 8.11 24.98 -18.98
CA GLY A 134 7.42 24.10 -18.04
C GLY A 134 6.66 22.95 -18.70
N PHE A 135 5.53 22.55 -18.10
CA PHE A 135 4.70 21.44 -18.61
C PHE A 135 3.94 21.82 -19.88
N GLY A 136 4.12 21.03 -20.93
CA GLY A 136 3.36 21.08 -22.17
C GLY A 136 2.60 19.79 -22.44
N VAL A 137 1.70 19.82 -23.42
CA VAL A 137 0.98 18.64 -23.90
C VAL A 137 1.17 18.49 -25.39
N VAL A 138 1.69 17.34 -25.80
CA VAL A 138 1.73 16.92 -27.20
C VAL A 138 0.58 15.96 -27.45
N GLN A 139 -0.28 16.28 -28.41
CA GLN A 139 -1.40 15.40 -28.78
C GLN A 139 -1.02 14.54 -29.99
N ARG A 140 -1.15 13.21 -29.85
CA ARG A 140 -0.92 12.26 -30.93
C ARG A 140 -2.20 11.63 -31.42
N VAL A 141 -2.27 11.41 -32.74
CA VAL A 141 -3.41 10.82 -33.43
C VAL A 141 -3.13 9.34 -33.65
N VAL A 142 -4.04 8.50 -33.16
CA VAL A 142 -3.93 7.04 -33.22
C VAL A 142 -5.17 6.48 -33.87
N LEU A 143 -5.01 5.68 -34.92
CA LEU A 143 -6.13 5.00 -35.57
C LEU A 143 -6.28 3.56 -35.05
N PRO A 144 -7.49 3.15 -34.62
CA PRO A 144 -7.79 1.77 -34.29
C PRO A 144 -7.89 0.94 -35.59
N MET A 145 -6.75 0.49 -36.12
CA MET A 145 -6.69 -0.37 -37.30
C MET A 145 -7.37 -1.72 -37.02
N ARG A 146 -8.25 -2.14 -37.93
CA ARG A 146 -9.32 -3.15 -37.79
C ARG A 146 -9.03 -4.54 -37.16
N LEU A 147 -7.80 -4.89 -36.80
CA LEU A 147 -7.47 -6.28 -36.44
C LEU A 147 -6.52 -6.47 -35.25
N ARG A 148 -6.05 -5.42 -34.57
CA ARG A 148 -5.18 -5.58 -33.39
C ARG A 148 -5.47 -4.51 -32.34
N GLU A 149 -5.76 -4.91 -31.11
CA GLU A 149 -5.81 -3.99 -29.95
C GLU A 149 -4.41 -3.45 -29.56
N GLU A 150 -3.35 -4.08 -30.08
CA GLU A 150 -1.95 -3.78 -29.74
C GLU A 150 -1.48 -2.35 -30.06
N PRO A 151 -1.81 -1.71 -31.20
CA PRO A 151 -1.33 -0.37 -31.52
C PRO A 151 -1.87 0.70 -30.56
N LEU A 152 -3.15 0.59 -30.19
CA LEU A 152 -3.79 1.51 -29.25
C LEU A 152 -3.22 1.35 -27.85
N ARG A 153 -3.08 0.10 -27.38
CA ARG A 153 -2.46 -0.19 -26.07
C ARG A 153 -1.01 0.27 -26.03
N ARG A 154 -0.25 0.08 -27.12
CA ARG A 154 1.14 0.55 -27.25
C ARG A 154 1.22 2.07 -27.19
N ALA A 155 0.34 2.78 -27.89
CA ALA A 155 0.32 4.23 -27.89
C ALA A 155 0.04 4.81 -26.49
N TYR A 156 -0.97 4.29 -25.78
CA TYR A 156 -1.23 4.71 -24.40
C TYR A 156 -0.07 4.37 -23.44
N ARG A 157 0.56 3.22 -23.60
CA ARG A 157 1.74 2.86 -22.80
C ARG A 157 2.91 3.82 -23.05
N GLN A 158 3.22 4.11 -24.32
CA GLN A 158 4.26 5.08 -24.67
C GLN A 158 3.94 6.48 -24.11
N ALA A 159 2.68 6.91 -24.18
CA ALA A 159 2.23 8.17 -23.61
C ALA A 159 2.43 8.22 -22.08
N VAL A 160 2.12 7.12 -21.38
CA VAL A 160 2.39 6.98 -19.94
C VAL A 160 3.90 7.06 -19.67
N ASP A 161 4.71 6.26 -20.35
CA ASP A 161 6.16 6.20 -20.12
C ASP A 161 6.83 7.56 -20.35
N ARG A 162 6.45 8.26 -21.43
CA ARG A 162 6.93 9.62 -21.72
C ARG A 162 6.46 10.64 -20.69
N SER A 163 5.21 10.56 -20.26
CA SER A 163 4.68 11.43 -19.22
C SER A 163 5.40 11.21 -17.89
N VAL A 164 5.78 9.96 -17.56
CA VAL A 164 6.61 9.66 -16.38
C VAL A 164 8.00 10.30 -16.49
N ILE A 165 8.61 10.26 -17.68
CA ILE A 165 9.91 10.93 -17.94
C ILE A 165 9.78 12.44 -17.77
N ALA A 166 8.78 13.07 -18.37
CA ALA A 166 8.54 14.51 -18.25
C ALA A 166 8.34 14.93 -16.78
N VAL A 167 7.59 14.15 -16.00
CA VAL A 167 7.42 14.39 -14.56
C VAL A 167 8.75 14.23 -13.83
N ARG A 168 9.57 13.23 -14.19
CA ARG A 168 10.90 13.03 -13.59
C ARG A 168 11.82 14.21 -13.84
N GLU A 169 11.85 14.70 -15.06
CA GLU A 169 12.65 15.86 -15.46
C GLU A 169 12.20 17.11 -14.67
N ALA A 170 10.89 17.35 -14.55
CA ALA A 170 10.33 18.44 -13.77
C ALA A 170 10.67 18.39 -12.27
N ILE A 171 10.69 17.18 -11.70
CA ILE A 171 11.11 16.96 -10.30
C ILE A 171 12.61 17.26 -10.17
N SER A 172 13.42 16.79 -11.12
CA SER A 172 14.88 16.95 -11.07
C SER A 172 15.36 18.39 -11.31
N SER A 173 14.62 19.18 -12.09
CA SER A 173 14.92 20.59 -12.34
C SER A 173 14.52 21.50 -11.17
N GLY A 174 13.69 21.02 -10.24
CA GLY A 174 13.17 21.82 -9.13
C GLY A 174 12.27 22.97 -9.58
N GLU A 175 11.70 22.92 -10.79
CA GLU A 175 10.81 23.95 -11.35
C GLU A 175 9.36 23.82 -10.85
N LEU A 176 9.01 22.72 -10.18
CA LEU A 176 7.74 22.54 -9.46
C LEU A 176 7.66 23.39 -8.17
N LYS A 177 8.27 24.58 -8.18
CA LYS A 177 8.23 25.54 -7.07
C LYS A 177 6.93 26.32 -7.10
N THR A 178 6.42 26.59 -5.91
CA THR A 178 5.22 27.42 -5.73
C THR A 178 5.64 28.84 -5.43
N ASP A 179 5.11 29.77 -6.21
CA ASP A 179 5.16 31.18 -5.86
C ASP A 179 4.05 31.46 -4.83
N TRP A 180 4.41 31.35 -3.55
CA TRP A 180 3.47 31.55 -2.45
C TRP A 180 2.95 32.99 -2.39
N GLU A 181 3.67 33.97 -2.93
CA GLU A 181 3.18 35.34 -3.02
C GLU A 181 1.99 35.43 -3.99
N VAL A 182 1.93 34.57 -5.01
CA VAL A 182 0.77 34.45 -5.91
C VAL A 182 -0.41 33.80 -5.19
N VAL A 183 -0.15 32.79 -4.37
CA VAL A 183 -1.18 32.13 -3.55
C VAL A 183 -1.78 33.10 -2.54
N GLU A 184 -0.95 33.85 -1.81
CA GLU A 184 -1.39 34.88 -0.85
C GLU A 184 -2.21 35.98 -1.54
N ARG A 185 -1.70 36.55 -2.64
CA ARG A 185 -2.41 37.59 -3.40
C ARG A 185 -3.75 37.11 -3.96
N ALA A 186 -3.85 35.85 -4.35
CA ALA A 186 -5.10 35.28 -4.85
C ALA A 186 -6.11 35.03 -3.71
N LEU A 187 -5.64 34.60 -2.54
CA LEU A 187 -6.46 34.50 -1.33
C LEU A 187 -6.99 35.86 -0.88
N GLU A 188 -6.15 36.89 -0.89
CA GLU A 188 -6.52 38.28 -0.58
C GLU A 188 -7.58 38.82 -1.56
N ARG A 189 -7.48 38.47 -2.84
CA ARG A 189 -8.44 38.85 -3.89
C ARG A 189 -9.74 38.05 -3.86
N GLY A 190 -9.84 37.06 -2.97
CA GLY A 190 -11.02 36.21 -2.84
C GLY A 190 -11.18 35.18 -3.95
N THR A 191 -10.13 34.92 -4.74
CA THR A 191 -10.11 33.87 -5.76
C THR A 191 -10.19 32.51 -5.09
N SER A 192 -10.92 31.56 -5.66
CA SER A 192 -10.95 30.19 -5.14
C SER A 192 -9.55 29.59 -5.24
N LEU A 193 -9.10 28.89 -4.19
CA LEU A 193 -7.86 28.10 -4.24
C LEU A 193 -7.93 26.99 -5.31
N GLU A 194 -9.13 26.56 -5.71
CA GLU A 194 -9.35 25.65 -6.84
C GLU A 194 -9.02 26.29 -8.21
N ASP A 195 -9.11 27.62 -8.32
CA ASP A 195 -8.78 28.40 -9.52
C ASP A 195 -7.29 28.77 -9.59
N ILE A 196 -6.57 28.60 -8.48
CA ILE A 196 -5.12 28.73 -8.45
C ILE A 196 -4.54 27.38 -8.88
N GLU A 197 -4.22 27.26 -10.17
CA GLU A 197 -3.63 26.05 -10.78
C GLU A 197 -2.27 25.61 -10.17
N PHE A 198 -1.76 26.35 -9.16
CA PHE A 198 -0.42 26.23 -8.56
C PHE A 198 -0.41 26.23 -7.03
N LEU A 199 -1.18 25.35 -6.38
CA LEU A 199 -0.90 25.04 -4.97
C LEU A 199 0.16 23.93 -4.89
N GLY A 200 1.44 24.26 -4.73
CA GLY A 200 2.42 23.37 -4.05
C GLY A 200 2.71 22.02 -4.69
N GLU A 201 3.71 21.86 -5.57
CA GLU A 201 4.22 20.53 -6.02
C GLU A 201 3.12 19.53 -6.45
N ARG A 202 1.94 20.05 -6.79
CA ARG A 202 0.75 19.28 -7.11
C ARG A 202 0.82 18.99 -8.58
N LEU A 203 1.00 17.71 -8.87
CA LEU A 203 1.02 17.24 -10.24
C LEU A 203 -0.39 17.22 -10.83
N ASP A 204 -1.45 17.13 -10.01
CA ASP A 204 -2.82 17.03 -10.53
C ASP A 204 -3.22 18.23 -11.40
N GLY A 205 -2.70 19.43 -11.13
CA GLY A 205 -2.86 20.62 -11.99
C GLY A 205 -2.29 20.38 -13.40
N SER A 206 -1.01 19.99 -13.47
CA SER A 206 -0.35 19.65 -14.73
C SER A 206 -1.01 18.46 -15.42
N LEU A 207 -1.39 17.42 -14.68
CA LEU A 207 -2.08 16.25 -15.24
C LEU A 207 -3.49 16.57 -15.75
N ARG A 208 -4.15 17.64 -15.26
CA ARG A 208 -5.47 18.06 -15.76
C ARG A 208 -5.42 18.54 -17.20
N THR A 209 -4.26 19.01 -17.68
CA THR A 209 -4.06 19.38 -19.08
C THR A 209 -4.21 18.17 -20.03
N LEU A 210 -4.12 16.94 -19.52
CA LEU A 210 -4.44 15.72 -20.25
C LEU A 210 -5.94 15.58 -20.54
N PHE A 211 -6.83 16.30 -19.86
CA PHE A 211 -8.28 16.21 -20.06
C PHE A 211 -8.81 17.37 -20.88
N ILE A 212 -9.84 17.11 -21.68
CA ILE A 212 -10.51 18.14 -22.48
C ILE A 212 -11.49 18.91 -21.57
N ARG A 213 -11.41 20.24 -21.58
CA ARG A 213 -12.44 21.11 -20.97
C ARG A 213 -13.60 21.24 -21.97
N PRO A 214 -14.82 20.82 -21.63
CA PRO A 214 -15.95 20.97 -22.53
C PRO A 214 -16.25 22.48 -22.72
N PRO A 215 -16.60 22.92 -23.94
CA PRO A 215 -17.07 24.29 -24.16
C PRO A 215 -18.34 24.56 -23.36
N ALA A 216 -18.41 25.70 -22.67
CA ALA A 216 -19.49 26.02 -21.72
C ALA A 216 -20.90 26.09 -22.36
N ASN A 217 -20.97 26.31 -23.67
CA ASN A 217 -22.21 26.62 -24.38
C ASN A 217 -22.61 25.57 -25.44
N ASP A 218 -21.96 24.40 -25.49
CA ASP A 218 -22.27 23.36 -26.49
C ASP A 218 -22.45 21.98 -25.82
N ALA A 219 -23.73 21.60 -25.64
CA ALA A 219 -24.12 20.38 -24.95
C ALA A 219 -23.72 19.10 -25.70
N ASN A 220 -23.65 19.14 -27.03
CA ASN A 220 -23.28 17.99 -27.84
C ASN A 220 -21.77 17.73 -27.75
N LEU A 221 -20.96 18.79 -27.89
CA LEU A 221 -19.51 18.71 -27.67
C LEU A 221 -19.16 18.33 -26.22
N ALA A 222 -19.97 18.73 -25.24
CA ALA A 222 -19.79 18.32 -23.85
C ALA A 222 -19.96 16.80 -23.65
N GLY A 223 -20.95 16.18 -24.32
CA GLY A 223 -21.13 14.72 -24.33
C GLY A 223 -19.93 13.99 -24.93
N HIS A 224 -19.43 14.45 -26.07
CA HIS A 224 -18.23 13.87 -26.71
C HIS A 224 -16.97 14.05 -25.86
N ALA A 225 -16.78 15.22 -25.23
CA ALA A 225 -15.67 15.47 -24.32
C ALA A 225 -15.69 14.53 -23.11
N GLN A 226 -16.88 14.21 -22.58
CA GLN A 226 -17.03 13.27 -21.48
C GLN A 226 -16.56 11.86 -21.88
N VAL A 227 -17.00 11.35 -23.03
CA VAL A 227 -16.58 10.04 -23.55
C VAL A 227 -15.06 9.97 -23.72
N VAL A 228 -14.45 11.00 -24.33
CA VAL A 228 -12.99 11.06 -24.50
C VAL A 228 -12.27 11.10 -23.15
N ASN A 229 -12.77 11.89 -22.19
CA ASN A 229 -12.17 11.99 -20.87
C ASN A 229 -12.30 10.69 -20.05
N GLU A 230 -13.37 9.92 -20.21
CA GLU A 230 -13.52 8.60 -19.59
C GLU A 230 -12.48 7.61 -20.13
N VAL A 231 -12.27 7.58 -21.45
CA VAL A 231 -11.22 6.78 -22.09
C VAL A 231 -9.83 7.19 -21.58
N ARG A 232 -9.53 8.50 -21.54
CA ARG A 232 -8.26 9.02 -21.00
C ARG A 232 -8.08 8.67 -19.53
N ARG A 233 -9.14 8.73 -18.72
CA ARG A 233 -9.08 8.36 -17.30
C ARG A 233 -8.66 6.90 -17.14
N LYS A 234 -9.25 6.00 -17.93
CA LYS A 234 -9.03 4.56 -17.87
C LYS A 234 -7.67 4.13 -18.40
N PHE A 235 -7.25 4.66 -19.55
CA PHE A 235 -6.09 4.13 -20.28
C PHE A 235 -4.82 4.99 -20.18
N LEU A 236 -4.93 6.24 -19.71
CA LEU A 236 -3.79 7.15 -19.56
C LEU A 236 -3.60 7.57 -18.10
N PHE A 237 -4.57 8.28 -17.52
CA PHE A 237 -4.41 8.91 -16.21
C PHE A 237 -4.25 7.90 -15.09
N GLY A 238 -5.13 6.91 -14.97
CA GLY A 238 -5.02 5.86 -13.95
C GLY A 238 -3.67 5.13 -13.98
N PRO A 239 -3.27 4.58 -15.16
CA PRO A 239 -1.96 3.96 -15.33
C PRO A 239 -0.77 4.91 -15.05
N LEU A 240 -0.84 6.17 -15.47
CA LEU A 240 0.20 7.17 -15.20
C LEU A 240 0.38 7.40 -13.70
N VAL A 241 -0.71 7.62 -12.97
CA VAL A 241 -0.69 7.81 -11.51
C VAL A 241 -0.14 6.57 -10.82
N GLN A 242 -0.52 5.38 -11.27
CA GLN A 242 0.02 4.12 -10.75
C GLN A 242 1.53 4.00 -11.00
N SER A 243 2.02 4.29 -12.21
CA SER A 243 3.44 4.25 -12.55
C SER A 243 4.27 5.25 -11.75
N LEU A 244 3.74 6.47 -11.56
CA LEU A 244 4.39 7.50 -10.74
C LEU A 244 4.46 7.08 -9.26
N ARG A 245 3.39 6.47 -8.74
CA ARG A 245 3.35 5.94 -7.37
C ARG A 245 4.28 4.75 -7.18
N GLN A 246 4.34 3.82 -8.14
CA GLN A 246 5.26 2.67 -8.11
C GLN A 246 6.73 3.09 -8.20
N SER A 247 7.00 4.23 -8.82
CA SER A 247 8.34 4.81 -8.91
C SER A 247 8.69 5.68 -7.71
N ASP A 248 7.85 5.71 -6.66
CA ASP A 248 7.96 6.58 -5.48
C ASP A 248 8.06 8.09 -5.80
N MET A 249 7.67 8.51 -7.00
CA MET A 249 7.78 9.90 -7.47
C MET A 249 6.65 10.78 -6.92
N VAL A 250 5.50 10.18 -6.62
CA VAL A 250 4.32 10.89 -6.11
C VAL A 250 3.64 10.13 -4.99
N THR A 251 3.01 10.87 -4.09
CA THR A 251 2.03 10.37 -3.12
C THR A 251 0.63 10.78 -3.56
N VAL A 252 -0.27 9.79 -3.62
CA VAL A 252 -1.68 10.01 -3.94
C VAL A 252 -2.46 10.03 -2.64
N VAL A 253 -3.21 11.09 -2.42
CA VAL A 253 -4.11 11.20 -1.27
C VAL A 253 -5.54 11.03 -1.74
N ASP A 254 -6.18 9.97 -1.27
CA ASP A 254 -7.59 9.70 -1.51
C ASP A 254 -8.45 10.66 -0.69
N CYS A 255 -9.36 11.37 -1.36
CA CYS A 255 -10.26 12.32 -0.73
C CYS A 255 -11.66 11.73 -0.47
N SER A 256 -11.80 10.40 -0.49
CA SER A 256 -13.06 9.67 -0.30
C SER A 256 -13.81 10.03 0.98
N ASP A 257 -13.10 10.14 2.10
CA ASP A 257 -13.71 10.45 3.40
C ASP A 257 -14.25 11.89 3.47
N LEU A 258 -13.55 12.83 2.83
CA LEU A 258 -13.96 14.23 2.75
C LEU A 258 -15.22 14.39 1.88
N ARG A 259 -15.33 13.60 0.80
CA ARG A 259 -16.52 13.59 -0.07
C ARG A 259 -17.81 13.24 0.68
N GLY A 260 -17.70 12.48 1.78
CA GLY A 260 -18.82 12.08 2.64
C GLY A 260 -19.20 13.11 3.72
N ALA A 261 -18.29 14.00 4.10
CA ALA A 261 -18.42 14.83 5.30
C ALA A 261 -19.16 16.17 5.11
N SER A 262 -19.10 16.79 3.92
CA SER A 262 -19.84 18.03 3.64
C SER A 262 -20.25 18.18 2.17
N GLY A 263 -21.34 18.90 1.91
CA GLY A 263 -21.83 19.17 0.54
C GLY A 263 -20.83 19.94 -0.34
N ALA A 264 -19.93 20.71 0.26
CA ALA A 264 -18.86 21.41 -0.45
C ALA A 264 -17.78 20.43 -0.96
N PHE A 265 -17.56 19.32 -0.26
CA PHE A 265 -16.56 18.33 -0.61
C PHE A 265 -17.09 17.20 -1.51
N ARG A 266 -18.38 17.15 -1.87
CA ARG A 266 -18.92 16.11 -2.77
C ARG A 266 -18.20 16.00 -4.12
N ARG A 267 -17.48 17.04 -4.54
CA ARG A 267 -16.71 17.11 -5.80
C ARG A 267 -15.20 17.06 -5.60
N SER A 268 -14.71 16.90 -4.36
CA SER A 268 -13.27 16.87 -4.09
C SER A 268 -12.63 15.65 -4.75
N ARG A 269 -11.56 15.90 -5.51
CA ARG A 269 -10.83 14.88 -6.29
C ARG A 269 -9.60 14.42 -5.51
N ASP A 270 -9.12 13.23 -5.85
CA ASP A 270 -7.87 12.72 -5.29
C ASP A 270 -6.71 13.59 -5.75
N LEU A 271 -5.78 13.84 -4.84
CA LEU A 271 -4.67 14.76 -5.08
C LEU A 271 -3.36 14.00 -5.25
N ILE A 272 -2.51 14.52 -6.13
CA ILE A 272 -1.26 13.87 -6.51
C ILE A 272 -0.14 14.85 -6.22
N TYR A 273 0.66 14.53 -5.22
CA TYR A 273 1.77 15.35 -4.75
C TYR A 273 3.08 14.73 -5.15
N VAL A 274 4.04 15.55 -5.57
CA VAL A 274 5.41 15.10 -5.78
C VAL A 274 6.09 14.79 -4.45
N ASN A 275 6.83 13.69 -4.39
CA ASN A 275 7.61 13.31 -3.23
C ASN A 275 8.96 14.05 -3.23
N GLN A 276 8.99 15.29 -2.73
CA GLN A 276 10.20 16.08 -2.50
C GLN A 276 10.43 16.32 -1.00
N PRO A 277 11.25 15.50 -0.33
CA PRO A 277 11.50 15.61 1.10
C PRO A 277 12.06 16.97 1.50
N ASP A 278 12.99 17.52 0.71
CA ASP A 278 13.76 18.72 1.04
C ASP A 278 12.90 19.99 1.15
N LEU A 279 11.74 20.01 0.49
CA LEU A 279 10.81 21.14 0.45
C LEU A 279 9.64 20.99 1.44
N LEU A 280 9.54 19.83 2.13
CA LEU A 280 8.45 19.52 3.04
C LEU A 280 8.39 20.45 4.26
N ALA A 281 9.53 20.71 4.91
CA ALA A 281 9.55 21.63 6.04
C ALA A 281 9.38 23.08 5.61
N GLU A 282 9.89 23.46 4.44
CA GLU A 282 9.65 24.79 3.87
C GLU A 282 8.14 25.01 3.65
N ARG A 283 7.45 24.01 3.09
CA ARG A 283 6.01 24.01 2.85
C ARG A 283 5.20 24.06 4.15
N LEU A 284 5.56 23.26 5.15
CA LEU A 284 4.93 23.28 6.47
C LEU A 284 5.15 24.63 7.18
N ASN A 285 6.36 25.21 7.07
CA ASN A 285 6.66 26.52 7.63
C ASN A 285 5.82 27.62 6.96
N ARG A 286 5.69 27.59 5.63
CA ARG A 286 4.88 28.55 4.88
C ARG A 286 3.38 28.43 5.20
N LEU A 287 2.86 27.22 5.39
CA LEU A 287 1.48 27.01 5.86
C LEU A 287 1.27 27.53 7.29
N CYS A 288 2.26 27.37 8.17
CA CYS A 288 2.24 27.99 9.48
C CYS A 288 2.26 29.52 9.40
N ASP A 289 3.08 30.10 8.52
CA ASP A 289 3.12 31.55 8.31
C ASP A 289 1.75 32.06 7.85
N LEU A 290 1.12 31.36 6.89
CA LEU A 290 -0.21 31.67 6.37
C LEU A 290 -1.32 31.55 7.43
N LEU A 291 -1.31 30.49 8.25
CA LEU A 291 -2.26 30.30 9.36
C LEU A 291 -2.01 31.25 10.53
N SER A 292 -0.79 31.75 10.68
CA SER A 292 -0.42 32.78 11.67
C SER A 292 -0.63 34.22 11.17
N SER A 293 -1.06 34.38 9.91
CA SER A 293 -1.37 35.67 9.29
C SER A 293 -2.74 36.20 9.72
N ASP A 294 -2.99 37.47 9.41
CA ASP A 294 -4.28 38.11 9.67
C ASP A 294 -5.41 37.62 8.76
N LEU A 295 -5.10 36.87 7.68
CA LEU A 295 -6.10 36.21 6.83
C LEU A 295 -6.93 35.18 7.61
N PHE A 296 -6.28 34.48 8.54
CA PHE A 296 -6.93 33.54 9.47
C PHE A 296 -7.33 34.20 10.80
N GLY A 297 -7.21 35.53 10.84
CA GLY A 297 -7.83 36.54 11.70
C GLY A 297 -8.94 36.07 12.63
N ALA A 298 -10.04 35.69 12.01
CA ALA A 298 -11.30 35.42 12.68
C ALA A 298 -11.35 34.02 13.33
N TRP A 299 -10.44 33.12 12.97
CA TRP A 299 -10.50 31.71 13.35
C TRP A 299 -9.34 31.25 14.22
N VAL A 300 -8.18 31.90 14.15
CA VAL A 300 -6.99 31.60 14.97
C VAL A 300 -6.76 32.73 15.98
N LYS A 301 -6.79 32.44 17.27
CA LYS A 301 -6.60 33.48 18.32
C LYS A 301 -5.16 33.99 18.33
N SER A 302 -4.95 35.20 18.83
CA SER A 302 -3.64 35.84 18.91
C SER A 302 -2.58 35.01 19.66
N ASP A 303 -2.97 34.32 20.73
CA ASP A 303 -2.07 33.48 21.52
C ASP A 303 -1.68 32.20 20.76
N GLU A 304 -2.62 31.62 20.00
CA GLU A 304 -2.40 30.45 19.15
C GLU A 304 -1.48 30.78 17.96
N ARG A 305 -1.61 31.99 17.37
CA ARG A 305 -0.68 32.49 16.35
C ARG A 305 0.74 32.67 16.90
N ARG A 306 0.85 33.19 18.13
CA ARG A 306 2.14 33.35 18.81
C ARG A 306 2.79 31.98 19.08
N ASP A 307 2.00 30.99 19.47
CA ASP A 307 2.44 29.61 19.66
C ASP A 307 2.92 28.94 18.36
N LEU A 308 2.20 29.14 17.25
CA LEU A 308 2.61 28.67 15.92
C LEU A 308 3.94 29.30 15.48
N ARG A 309 4.14 30.60 15.74
CA ARG A 309 5.40 31.32 15.43
C ARG A 309 6.56 30.88 16.33
N ALA A 310 6.31 30.63 17.62
CA ALA A 310 7.34 30.22 18.59
C ALA A 310 7.85 28.79 18.33
N ARG A 311 7.00 27.89 17.82
CA ARG A 311 7.36 26.49 17.53
C ARG A 311 8.30 26.32 16.31
N ARG A 312 8.69 27.43 15.66
CA ARG A 312 9.62 27.51 14.51
C ARG A 312 11.10 27.40 14.89
N SER A 313 11.50 27.68 16.14
CA SER A 313 12.91 27.97 16.47
C SER A 313 13.76 26.86 17.13
N ASP A 314 13.18 25.74 17.61
CA ASP A 314 13.78 25.06 18.78
C ASP A 314 14.27 23.60 18.66
N LEU A 315 14.38 22.94 17.49
CA LEU A 315 14.77 21.49 17.48
C LEU A 315 15.77 21.08 16.37
N PRO A 316 16.55 19.99 16.53
CA PRO A 316 17.66 19.64 15.63
C PRO A 316 17.29 18.79 14.40
N ASP A 317 16.11 18.15 14.34
CA ASP A 317 15.76 17.16 13.30
C ASP A 317 14.53 17.53 12.46
N PHE A 318 14.73 17.60 11.14
CA PHE A 318 13.76 17.99 10.10
C PHE A 318 12.47 17.14 10.09
N ILE A 319 12.59 15.81 10.18
CA ILE A 319 11.45 14.88 10.11
C ILE A 319 10.61 14.95 11.39
N MET A 320 11.27 15.02 12.55
CA MET A 320 10.59 15.11 13.85
C MET A 320 9.88 16.47 14.03
N GLN A 321 10.45 17.55 13.49
CA GLN A 321 9.80 18.86 13.44
C GLN A 321 8.56 18.85 12.55
N SER A 322 8.69 18.35 11.31
CA SER A 322 7.61 18.26 10.34
C SER A 322 6.41 17.47 10.90
N ARG A 323 6.69 16.37 11.61
CA ARG A 323 5.70 15.55 12.31
C ARG A 323 4.97 16.29 13.43
N LYS A 324 5.72 16.93 14.34
CA LYS A 324 5.13 17.66 15.48
C LYS A 324 4.29 18.82 14.97
N LEU A 325 4.77 19.55 13.98
CA LEU A 325 4.11 20.72 13.42
C LEU A 325 2.82 20.31 12.67
N ALA A 326 2.87 19.29 11.82
CA ALA A 326 1.70 18.77 11.11
C ALA A 326 0.64 18.20 12.07
N GLY A 327 1.05 17.39 13.07
CA GLY A 327 0.11 16.85 14.06
C GLY A 327 -0.58 17.93 14.90
N ARG A 328 0.16 18.97 15.31
CA ARG A 328 -0.40 20.12 16.04
C ARG A 328 -1.37 20.94 15.20
N LEU A 329 -1.06 21.10 13.92
CA LEU A 329 -1.95 21.76 12.98
C LEU A 329 -3.24 20.94 12.77
N ILE A 330 -3.16 19.61 12.68
CA ILE A 330 -4.33 18.73 12.58
C ILE A 330 -5.21 18.82 13.84
N GLU A 331 -4.62 18.66 15.03
CA GLU A 331 -5.32 18.77 16.31
C GLU A 331 -6.01 20.13 16.47
N PHE A 332 -5.36 21.20 16.02
CA PHE A 332 -5.92 22.56 16.03
C PHE A 332 -7.17 22.69 15.15
N LEU A 333 -7.19 21.99 14.01
CA LEU A 333 -8.27 22.07 13.03
C LEU A 333 -9.45 21.16 13.37
N GLU A 334 -9.19 19.97 13.93
CA GLU A 334 -10.22 19.08 14.44
C GLU A 334 -10.99 19.67 15.64
N ALA A 335 -10.32 20.49 16.46
CA ALA A 335 -10.92 21.15 17.61
C ALA A 335 -11.87 22.32 17.26
N LYS A 336 -11.85 22.82 16.02
CA LYS A 336 -12.73 23.88 15.53
C LYS A 336 -13.87 23.23 14.74
N ALA A 337 -15.11 23.37 15.20
CA ALA A 337 -16.26 23.06 14.36
C ALA A 337 -16.14 23.88 13.07
N LEU A 338 -16.05 23.19 11.93
CA LEU A 338 -15.83 23.75 10.58
C LEU A 338 -16.99 24.65 10.08
N ASP A 339 -17.96 24.94 10.95
CA ASP A 339 -19.12 25.76 10.65
C ASP A 339 -18.72 27.22 10.43
N GLY A 340 -18.95 27.70 9.21
CA GLY A 340 -18.75 29.10 8.82
C GLY A 340 -17.37 29.46 8.30
N MET A 341 -16.43 28.51 8.16
CA MET A 341 -15.18 28.78 7.44
C MET A 341 -15.45 28.85 5.92
N PRO A 342 -14.96 29.88 5.21
CA PRO A 342 -15.10 29.96 3.77
C PRO A 342 -14.44 28.74 3.10
N PRO A 343 -15.05 28.13 2.05
CA PRO A 343 -14.47 26.99 1.34
C PRO A 343 -13.01 27.22 0.90
N ARG A 344 -12.67 28.46 0.53
CA ARG A 344 -11.31 28.90 0.16
C ARG A 344 -10.26 28.84 1.28
N HIS A 345 -10.65 28.80 2.56
CA HIS A 345 -9.73 28.61 3.69
C HIS A 345 -9.64 27.12 4.08
N MET A 346 -10.62 26.32 3.65
CA MET A 346 -10.69 24.88 3.92
C MET A 346 -9.64 24.09 3.14
N ASP A 347 -9.27 24.50 1.91
CA ASP A 347 -8.27 23.76 1.13
C ASP A 347 -6.88 23.77 1.78
N ILE A 348 -6.54 24.83 2.52
CA ILE A 348 -5.33 24.92 3.35
C ILE A 348 -5.39 23.93 4.52
N LEU A 349 -6.58 23.71 5.09
CA LEU A 349 -6.78 22.73 6.16
C LEU A 349 -6.61 21.31 5.64
N VAL A 350 -7.15 21.03 4.44
CA VAL A 350 -6.99 19.73 3.85
C VAL A 350 -5.53 19.49 3.44
N GLU A 351 -4.85 20.49 2.89
CA GLU A 351 -3.40 20.45 2.62
C GLU A 351 -2.58 20.10 3.88
N VAL A 352 -2.89 20.72 5.01
CA VAL A 352 -2.24 20.44 6.31
C VAL A 352 -2.46 19.00 6.77
N SER A 353 -3.71 18.50 6.72
CA SER A 353 -4.03 17.11 7.09
C SER A 353 -3.29 16.11 6.20
N ARG A 354 -3.20 16.41 4.90
CA ARG A 354 -2.53 15.60 3.88
C ARG A 354 -1.02 15.56 4.04
N LEU A 355 -0.39 16.66 4.47
CA LEU A 355 1.05 16.69 4.76
C LEU A 355 1.41 15.85 5.99
N GLY A 356 0.50 15.72 6.97
CA GLY A 356 0.68 14.81 8.10
C GLY A 356 0.77 13.34 7.68
N GLU A 357 -0.09 12.90 6.75
CA GLU A 357 -0.05 11.55 6.19
C GLU A 357 1.22 11.30 5.34
N LEU A 358 1.63 12.30 4.57
CA LEU A 358 2.83 12.26 3.74
C LEU A 358 4.11 12.14 4.58
N VAL A 359 4.19 12.88 5.71
CA VAL A 359 5.26 12.70 6.72
C VAL A 359 5.24 11.28 7.27
N HIS A 360 4.06 10.72 7.59
CA HIS A 360 3.97 9.36 8.11
C HIS A 360 4.40 8.29 7.09
N ASN A 361 4.07 8.47 5.82
CA ASN A 361 4.51 7.58 4.74
C ASN A 361 6.02 7.67 4.51
N PHE A 362 6.61 8.86 4.55
CA PHE A 362 8.05 9.02 4.52
C PHE A 362 8.73 8.37 5.73
N GLU A 363 8.13 8.40 6.93
CA GLU A 363 8.66 7.67 8.10
C GLU A 363 8.67 6.14 7.87
N GLN A 364 7.60 5.59 7.30
CA GLN A 364 7.57 4.17 6.98
C GLN A 364 8.64 3.81 5.95
N GLN A 365 8.79 4.62 4.90
CA GLN A 365 9.78 4.40 3.86
C GLN A 365 11.23 4.61 4.37
N ALA A 366 11.47 5.61 5.22
CA ALA A 366 12.78 5.87 5.82
C ALA A 366 13.19 4.75 6.78
N LYS A 367 12.27 4.27 7.63
CA LYS A 367 12.51 3.09 8.48
C LYS A 367 12.81 1.85 7.66
N VAL A 368 12.07 1.64 6.56
CA VAL A 368 12.35 0.52 5.66
C VAL A 368 13.71 0.66 4.99
N ARG A 369 14.13 1.88 4.60
CA ARG A 369 15.45 2.15 4.00
C ARG A 369 16.59 1.97 5.00
N GLU A 370 16.46 2.49 6.21
CA GLU A 370 17.42 2.32 7.31
C GLU A 370 17.55 0.84 7.67
N GLU A 371 16.44 0.12 7.79
CA GLU A 371 16.43 -1.34 7.96
C GLU A 371 17.13 -2.04 6.78
N PHE A 372 16.96 -1.57 5.55
CA PHE A 372 17.59 -2.16 4.36
C PHE A 372 19.10 -1.88 4.29
N GLU A 373 19.55 -0.70 4.71
CA GLU A 373 20.96 -0.32 4.78
C GLU A 373 21.69 -1.09 5.87
N GLU A 374 21.09 -1.19 7.06
CA GLU A 374 21.63 -2.02 8.15
C GLU A 374 21.67 -3.50 7.77
N LEU A 375 20.64 -4.01 7.07
CA LEU A 375 20.66 -5.36 6.51
C LEU A 375 21.77 -5.55 5.45
N ARG A 376 22.06 -4.55 4.63
CA ARG A 376 23.18 -4.59 3.68
C ARG A 376 24.52 -4.67 4.41
N GLU A 377 24.72 -3.88 5.46
CA GLU A 377 25.93 -3.99 6.30
C GLU A 377 26.08 -5.38 6.91
N ILE A 378 24.99 -5.98 7.39
CA ILE A 378 24.97 -7.34 7.93
C ILE A 378 25.39 -8.35 6.86
N VAL A 379 24.85 -8.24 5.64
CA VAL A 379 25.24 -9.08 4.51
C VAL A 379 26.72 -8.91 4.16
N GLU A 380 27.24 -7.68 4.17
CA GLU A 380 28.67 -7.43 3.97
C GLU A 380 29.55 -8.03 5.07
N ARG A 381 29.12 -7.93 6.35
CA ARG A 381 29.84 -8.56 7.47
C ARG A 381 29.86 -10.09 7.33
N ILE A 382 28.75 -10.72 6.94
CA ILE A 382 28.70 -12.17 6.68
C ILE A 382 29.64 -12.54 5.52
N ARG A 383 29.71 -11.72 4.46
CA ARG A 383 30.67 -11.91 3.36
C ARG A 383 32.12 -11.79 3.82
N LYS A 384 32.44 -10.83 4.69
CA LYS A 384 33.80 -10.59 5.21
C LYS A 384 34.27 -11.66 6.19
N HIS A 385 33.39 -12.20 7.04
CA HIS A 385 33.74 -13.18 8.08
C HIS A 385 33.82 -14.64 7.63
N GLY A 386 33.79 -14.91 6.33
CA GLY A 386 33.96 -16.26 5.81
C GLY A 386 32.69 -17.09 5.87
N SER A 387 31.66 -16.67 5.12
CA SER A 387 30.56 -17.49 4.57
C SER A 387 29.59 -18.24 5.50
N LEU A 388 30.00 -18.65 6.69
CA LEU A 388 29.21 -19.31 7.73
C LEU A 388 29.43 -18.57 9.04
N LEU A 389 28.38 -17.93 9.54
CA LEU A 389 28.43 -17.25 10.83
C LEU A 389 27.65 -18.06 11.86
N GLU A 390 28.34 -18.54 12.88
CA GLU A 390 27.74 -19.20 14.04
C GLU A 390 27.53 -18.18 15.17
N ILE A 391 26.28 -18.05 15.62
CA ILE A 391 25.91 -17.20 16.75
C ILE A 391 25.48 -18.11 17.89
N LYS A 392 26.27 -18.19 18.96
CA LYS A 392 25.95 -19.01 20.14
C LYS A 392 25.04 -18.26 21.10
N SER A 393 24.06 -18.94 21.69
CA SER A 393 23.18 -18.34 22.70
C SER A 393 23.97 -17.99 23.97
N GLY A 394 24.04 -16.69 24.27
CA GLY A 394 24.68 -16.15 25.47
C GLY A 394 25.89 -15.26 25.18
N ASP A 395 26.53 -15.46 24.03
CA ASP A 395 27.43 -14.45 23.48
C ASP A 395 26.58 -13.30 22.96
N ARG A 396 26.97 -12.05 23.22
CA ARG A 396 26.28 -10.86 22.69
C ARG A 396 26.00 -11.12 21.22
N LEU A 397 24.72 -11.24 20.85
CA LEU A 397 24.31 -11.41 19.47
C LEU A 397 25.11 -10.39 18.65
N LEU A 398 25.92 -10.84 17.70
CA LEU A 398 26.68 -9.94 16.82
C LEU A 398 25.73 -8.99 16.05
N PHE A 399 24.43 -9.32 16.04
CA PHE A 399 23.32 -8.54 15.51
C PHE A 399 22.31 -8.24 16.61
N SER A 400 21.48 -7.21 16.44
CA SER A 400 20.34 -7.03 17.35
C SER A 400 19.36 -8.21 17.21
N GLU A 401 18.64 -8.52 18.29
CA GLU A 401 17.58 -9.54 18.32
C GLU A 401 16.53 -9.33 17.22
N LYS A 402 16.24 -8.06 16.90
CA LYS A 402 15.39 -7.65 15.77
C LYS A 402 15.90 -8.25 14.45
N TYR A 403 17.18 -8.08 14.14
CA TYR A 403 17.74 -8.57 12.87
C TYR A 403 17.90 -10.08 12.82
N THR A 404 18.25 -10.71 13.94
CA THR A 404 18.27 -12.17 14.03
C THR A 404 16.89 -12.76 13.76
N THR A 405 15.84 -12.12 14.28
CA THR A 405 14.45 -12.52 14.01
C THR A 405 14.10 -12.35 12.54
N MET A 406 14.46 -11.22 11.91
CA MET A 406 14.21 -11.00 10.47
C MET A 406 14.93 -12.01 9.57
N LEU A 407 16.14 -12.43 9.94
CA LEU A 407 16.90 -13.48 9.23
C LEU A 407 16.21 -14.84 9.37
N LEU A 408 15.75 -15.20 10.57
CA LEU A 408 15.04 -16.45 10.83
C LEU A 408 13.67 -16.51 10.14
N GLU A 409 12.98 -15.37 10.04
CA GLU A 409 11.74 -15.23 9.27
C GLU A 409 11.94 -15.29 7.75
N GLY A 410 13.18 -15.30 7.27
CA GLY A 410 13.49 -15.36 5.85
C GLY A 410 13.19 -14.06 5.10
N ARG A 411 13.08 -12.92 5.80
CA ARG A 411 12.86 -11.61 5.15
C ARG A 411 14.04 -11.16 4.30
N VAL A 412 15.23 -11.73 4.53
CA VAL A 412 16.45 -11.47 3.77
C VAL A 412 16.63 -12.55 2.73
N SER A 413 16.21 -12.29 1.49
CA SER A 413 16.20 -13.28 0.40
C SER A 413 17.57 -13.85 0.03
N GLN A 414 18.66 -13.14 0.36
CA GLN A 414 20.03 -13.55 0.04
C GLN A 414 20.71 -14.39 1.13
N VAL A 415 20.11 -14.52 2.32
CA VAL A 415 20.71 -15.22 3.46
C VAL A 415 19.80 -16.36 3.89
N LEU A 416 20.37 -17.56 4.02
CA LEU A 416 19.71 -18.70 4.62
C LEU A 416 20.11 -18.79 6.09
N ALA A 417 19.15 -19.00 6.97
CA ALA A 417 19.36 -19.11 8.41
C ALA A 417 18.84 -20.45 8.94
N GLY A 418 19.59 -21.06 9.87
CA GLY A 418 19.22 -22.29 10.56
C GLY A 418 19.56 -22.24 12.04
N THR A 419 18.88 -23.09 12.81
CA THR A 419 18.99 -23.11 14.27
C THR A 419 19.43 -24.50 14.75
N THR A 420 20.06 -24.54 15.93
CA THR A 420 20.30 -25.78 16.68
C THR A 420 19.44 -25.77 17.95
N PRO A 421 18.51 -26.72 18.15
CA PRO A 421 18.13 -27.83 17.25
C PRO A 421 17.47 -27.36 15.94
N ALA A 422 17.56 -28.17 14.88
CA ALA A 422 17.11 -27.84 13.51
C ALA A 422 15.57 -27.81 13.37
N ILE A 423 14.96 -26.73 13.90
CA ILE A 423 13.50 -26.57 14.00
C ILE A 423 13.10 -25.26 13.31
N PRO A 424 11.99 -25.25 12.55
CA PRO A 424 11.49 -24.02 11.94
C PRO A 424 11.17 -22.98 13.01
N TYR A 425 11.62 -21.75 12.78
CA TYR A 425 11.28 -20.60 13.61
C TYR A 425 9.81 -20.24 13.46
N GLU A 426 9.12 -19.97 14.58
CA GLU A 426 7.76 -19.43 14.59
C GLU A 426 7.78 -18.04 15.25
N PRO A 427 7.02 -17.05 14.73
CA PRO A 427 6.93 -15.73 15.33
C PRO A 427 6.52 -15.81 16.81
N GLY A 428 7.32 -15.20 17.69
CA GLY A 428 7.13 -15.25 19.14
C GLY A 428 7.93 -16.35 19.87
N MET A 429 8.79 -17.10 19.17
CA MET A 429 9.81 -17.92 19.81
C MET A 429 10.96 -17.06 20.35
N GLU A 430 11.37 -17.31 21.59
CA GLU A 430 12.53 -16.66 22.21
C GLU A 430 13.85 -17.19 21.62
N LEU A 431 14.76 -16.29 21.24
CA LEU A 431 16.07 -16.66 20.68
C LEU A 431 16.94 -17.47 21.65
N ALA A 432 16.74 -17.28 22.96
CA ALA A 432 17.45 -17.99 24.02
C ALA A 432 17.16 -19.51 24.07
N LEU A 433 16.14 -19.98 23.33
CA LEU A 433 15.82 -21.41 23.23
C LEU A 433 16.74 -22.16 22.25
N PHE A 434 17.46 -21.44 21.39
CA PHE A 434 18.40 -22.00 20.42
C PHE A 434 19.80 -22.02 20.99
N GLU A 435 20.57 -23.08 20.75
CA GLU A 435 21.96 -23.18 21.17
C GLU A 435 22.87 -22.37 20.24
N SER A 436 22.62 -22.48 18.95
CA SER A 436 23.31 -21.73 17.91
C SER A 436 22.38 -21.37 16.75
N ILE A 437 22.68 -20.24 16.10
CA ILE A 437 22.05 -19.78 14.87
C ILE A 437 23.14 -19.67 13.81
N TYR A 438 22.97 -20.39 12.70
CA TYR A 438 23.88 -20.38 11.56
C TYR A 438 23.29 -19.54 10.44
N ALA A 439 24.03 -18.54 9.98
CA ALA A 439 23.67 -17.73 8.81
C ALA A 439 24.68 -17.96 7.68
N ILE A 440 24.17 -18.26 6.48
CA ILE A 440 24.97 -18.44 5.25
C ILE A 440 24.38 -17.63 4.10
N VAL A 441 25.24 -17.07 3.25
CA VAL A 441 24.80 -16.36 2.02
C VAL A 441 24.46 -17.38 0.94
N ARG A 442 23.39 -17.15 0.17
CA ARG A 442 23.04 -17.92 -1.05
C ARG A 442 24.04 -17.67 -2.17
N HIS A 443 25.24 -18.24 -2.04
CA HIS A 443 26.32 -18.09 -3.00
C HIS A 443 27.14 -19.39 -3.07
N PRO A 444 27.46 -19.93 -4.26
CA PRO A 444 28.15 -21.20 -4.42
C PRO A 444 29.43 -21.34 -3.60
N GLY A 445 30.25 -20.29 -3.55
CA GLY A 445 31.48 -20.28 -2.76
C GLY A 445 31.21 -20.30 -1.25
N ALA A 446 30.19 -19.58 -0.78
CA ALA A 446 29.89 -19.49 0.65
C ALA A 446 29.25 -20.78 1.16
N THR A 447 28.27 -21.30 0.42
CA THR A 447 27.65 -22.59 0.73
C THR A 447 28.67 -23.72 0.64
N GLY A 448 29.60 -23.66 -0.33
CA GLY A 448 30.65 -24.65 -0.48
C GLY A 448 31.54 -24.76 0.76
N VAL A 449 32.06 -23.63 1.25
CA VAL A 449 32.88 -23.58 2.48
C VAL A 449 32.10 -24.07 3.69
N ALA A 450 30.81 -23.71 3.82
CA ALA A 450 29.97 -24.20 4.92
C ALA A 450 29.82 -25.74 4.90
N ILE A 451 29.66 -26.33 3.71
CA ILE A 451 29.56 -27.78 3.53
C ILE A 451 30.90 -28.45 3.86
N GLU A 452 32.02 -27.93 3.35
CA GLU A 452 33.35 -28.46 3.65
C GLU A 452 33.62 -28.45 5.15
N ARG A 453 33.27 -27.36 5.83
CA ARG A 453 33.41 -27.27 7.28
C ARG A 453 32.57 -28.30 8.03
N ALA A 454 31.33 -28.53 7.60
CA ALA A 454 30.47 -29.54 8.19
C ALA A 454 31.01 -30.96 7.97
N LEU A 455 31.60 -31.23 6.80
CA LEU A 455 32.24 -32.51 6.49
C LEU A 455 33.50 -32.73 7.34
N GLU A 456 34.33 -31.70 7.51
CA GLU A 456 35.53 -31.74 8.36
C GLU A 456 35.17 -32.07 9.81
N LEU A 457 34.20 -31.35 10.40
CA LEU A 457 33.75 -31.59 11.77
C LEU A 457 33.20 -33.02 11.94
N PHE A 458 32.39 -33.48 10.98
CA PHE A 458 31.86 -34.83 11.02
C PHE A 458 32.94 -35.92 10.95
N GLN A 459 34.02 -35.69 10.21
CA GLN A 459 35.15 -36.63 10.10
C GLN A 459 36.05 -36.61 11.33
N GLN A 460 36.34 -35.42 11.89
CA GLN A 460 37.29 -35.25 12.99
C GLN A 460 36.68 -35.52 14.37
N SER A 461 35.54 -34.91 14.69
CA SER A 461 34.92 -34.99 16.01
C SER A 461 33.69 -35.90 16.04
N GLY A 462 33.17 -36.27 14.87
CA GLY A 462 31.93 -37.04 14.76
C GLY A 462 30.67 -36.22 15.03
N ASP A 463 30.80 -34.89 15.13
CA ASP A 463 29.68 -33.97 15.32
C ASP A 463 28.79 -33.95 14.07
N ASP A 464 27.52 -34.27 14.26
CA ASP A 464 26.51 -34.38 13.20
C ASP A 464 25.56 -33.17 13.18
N SER A 465 25.67 -32.23 14.13
CA SER A 465 24.75 -31.09 14.30
C SER A 465 24.69 -30.19 13.07
N LEU A 466 25.83 -29.67 12.61
CA LEU A 466 25.91 -28.75 11.48
C LEU A 466 25.43 -29.39 10.17
N LEU A 467 25.62 -30.71 9.99
CA LEU A 467 25.11 -31.43 8.82
C LEU A 467 23.58 -31.38 8.75
N PHE A 468 22.87 -31.59 9.88
CA PHE A 468 21.41 -31.51 9.88
C PHE A 468 20.88 -30.10 9.80
N VAL A 469 21.60 -29.13 10.39
CA VAL A 469 21.27 -27.72 10.17
C VAL A 469 21.37 -27.39 8.68
N LEU A 470 22.45 -27.77 7.99
CA LEU A 470 22.58 -27.55 6.56
C LEU A 470 21.51 -28.29 5.75
N GLU A 471 21.16 -29.53 6.11
CA GLU A 471 20.04 -30.25 5.50
C GLU A 471 18.71 -29.49 5.63
N HIS A 472 18.46 -28.90 6.79
CA HIS A 472 17.26 -28.11 7.08
C HIS A 472 17.26 -26.78 6.30
N VAL A 473 18.36 -26.04 6.37
CA VAL A 473 18.54 -24.71 5.79
C VAL A 473 18.51 -24.75 4.26
N LEU A 474 19.20 -25.73 3.66
CA LEU A 474 19.27 -25.92 2.22
C LEU A 474 18.08 -26.72 1.68
N ARG A 475 17.21 -27.24 2.55
CA ARG A 475 16.01 -28.02 2.19
C ARG A 475 16.30 -29.08 1.11
N ILE A 476 17.38 -29.84 1.29
CA ILE A 476 17.97 -30.73 0.28
C ILE A 476 16.95 -31.73 -0.31
N ASP A 477 15.95 -32.13 0.49
CA ASP A 477 14.90 -33.07 0.10
C ASP A 477 13.66 -32.42 -0.54
N GLN A 478 13.51 -31.10 -0.44
CA GLN A 478 12.30 -30.38 -0.86
C GLN A 478 12.53 -29.50 -2.09
N GLU A 479 13.72 -28.93 -2.25
CA GLU A 479 14.03 -28.09 -3.40
C GLU A 479 14.37 -28.91 -4.66
N PRO A 480 13.95 -28.44 -5.85
CA PRO A 480 14.30 -29.06 -7.11
C PRO A 480 15.81 -28.99 -7.34
N GLU A 481 16.37 -30.02 -7.98
CA GLU A 481 17.83 -30.16 -8.11
C GLU A 481 18.46 -29.03 -8.95
N ALA A 482 17.69 -28.38 -9.83
CA ALA A 482 18.13 -27.19 -10.56
C ALA A 482 18.37 -25.98 -9.65
N GLU A 483 17.54 -25.79 -8.63
CA GLU A 483 17.70 -24.69 -7.66
C GLU A 483 18.89 -24.96 -6.73
N LEU A 484 19.03 -26.18 -6.21
CA LEU A 484 20.19 -26.56 -5.40
C LEU A 484 21.53 -26.33 -6.13
N LYS A 485 21.60 -26.66 -7.42
CA LYS A 485 22.79 -26.45 -8.26
C LYS A 485 23.12 -24.98 -8.51
N SER A 486 22.17 -24.06 -8.31
CA SER A 486 22.41 -22.61 -8.50
C SER A 486 23.25 -21.99 -7.38
N TYR A 487 23.26 -22.60 -6.18
CA TYR A 487 23.99 -22.08 -5.02
C TYR A 487 24.81 -23.13 -4.25
N ILE A 488 24.87 -24.39 -4.72
CA ILE A 488 25.72 -25.47 -4.19
C ILE A 488 26.53 -26.11 -5.33
N PRO A 489 27.86 -26.22 -5.20
CA PRO A 489 28.68 -26.98 -6.16
C PRO A 489 28.23 -28.45 -6.24
N PRO A 490 28.03 -29.03 -7.45
CA PRO A 490 27.48 -30.39 -7.61
C PRO A 490 28.27 -31.49 -6.88
N VAL A 491 29.60 -31.38 -6.86
CA VAL A 491 30.49 -32.34 -6.17
C VAL A 491 30.27 -32.32 -4.65
N LEU A 492 30.08 -31.13 -4.08
CA LEU A 492 29.86 -30.97 -2.64
C LEU A 492 28.45 -31.43 -2.24
N LEU A 493 27.46 -31.24 -3.12
CA LEU A 493 26.11 -31.75 -2.88
C LEU A 493 26.08 -33.28 -2.74
N TYR A 494 26.84 -34.00 -3.58
CA TYR A 494 26.96 -35.46 -3.48
C TYR A 494 27.61 -35.88 -2.15
N ARG A 495 28.74 -35.26 -1.79
CA ARG A 495 29.45 -35.55 -0.53
C ARG A 495 28.59 -35.25 0.71
N LEU A 496 27.80 -34.18 0.67
CA LEU A 496 26.87 -33.82 1.74
C LEU A 496 25.77 -34.89 1.90
N ARG A 497 25.19 -35.36 0.79
CA ARG A 497 24.18 -36.45 0.81
C ARG A 497 24.76 -37.73 1.41
N GLU A 498 25.98 -38.10 1.03
CA GLU A 498 26.67 -39.28 1.56
C GLU A 498 26.96 -39.14 3.07
N ALA A 499 27.45 -37.97 3.50
CA ALA A 499 27.71 -37.69 4.91
C ALA A 499 26.42 -37.71 5.75
N LEU A 500 25.33 -37.14 5.25
CA LEU A 500 24.02 -37.21 5.89
C LEU A 500 23.53 -38.65 6.05
N GLN A 501 23.66 -39.49 5.02
CA GLN A 501 23.31 -40.91 5.12
C GLN A 501 24.12 -41.62 6.22
N LYS A 502 25.43 -41.37 6.30
CA LYS A 502 26.29 -41.92 7.36
C LYS A 502 25.90 -41.38 8.75
N ALA A 503 25.55 -40.10 8.84
CA ALA A 503 25.09 -39.48 10.08
C ALA A 503 23.75 -40.08 10.55
N TYR A 504 22.79 -40.30 9.64
CA TYR A 504 21.55 -41.00 9.96
C TYR A 504 21.78 -42.48 10.31
N ALA A 505 22.73 -43.17 9.67
CA ALA A 505 23.09 -44.53 10.03
C ALA A 505 23.62 -44.63 11.49
N ARG A 506 24.35 -43.62 11.96
CA ARG A 506 24.76 -43.48 13.37
C ARG A 506 23.61 -43.24 14.34
N SER A 507 22.37 -43.06 13.89
CA SER A 507 21.20 -43.01 14.80
C SER A 507 20.54 -44.38 15.01
N LEU A 508 20.94 -45.42 14.24
CA LEU A 508 20.36 -46.75 14.34
C LEU A 508 20.81 -47.52 15.60
N PRO A 509 20.10 -48.59 16.02
CA PRO A 509 20.56 -49.49 17.07
C PRO A 509 21.91 -50.16 16.73
N PRO A 510 22.78 -50.46 17.71
CA PRO A 510 24.13 -51.01 17.48
C PRO A 510 24.15 -52.28 16.63
N LEU A 511 23.20 -53.19 16.86
CA LEU A 511 23.07 -54.45 16.10
C LEU A 511 22.76 -54.21 14.62
N ARG A 512 21.93 -53.20 14.30
CA ARG A 512 21.63 -52.83 12.91
C ARG A 512 22.81 -52.11 12.26
N ARG A 513 23.55 -51.29 13.01
CA ARG A 513 24.79 -50.68 12.51
C ARG A 513 25.82 -51.75 12.15
N PHE A 514 25.99 -52.73 13.04
CA PHE A 514 26.89 -53.85 12.83
C PHE A 514 26.50 -54.65 11.58
N TRP A 515 25.21 -54.95 11.41
CA TRP A 515 24.68 -55.60 10.21
C TRP A 515 24.92 -54.81 8.91
N LEU A 516 24.70 -53.49 8.94
CA LEU A 516 24.97 -52.62 7.80
C LEU A 516 26.47 -52.52 7.48
N SER A 517 27.33 -52.48 8.51
CA SER A 517 28.78 -52.49 8.31
C SER A 517 29.29 -53.81 7.75
N LEU A 518 28.67 -54.94 8.10
CA LEU A 518 29.06 -56.27 7.60
C LEU A 518 28.60 -56.54 6.17
N THR A 519 27.43 -56.02 5.81
CA THR A 519 26.82 -56.26 4.50
C THR A 519 27.18 -55.22 3.44
N SER A 520 27.86 -54.13 3.83
CA SER A 520 28.14 -52.96 2.99
C SER A 520 26.90 -52.43 2.26
N ARG A 521 25.69 -52.70 2.79
CA ARG A 521 24.43 -52.29 2.18
C ARG A 521 24.13 -50.84 2.57
N GLU A 522 23.83 -50.03 1.57
CA GLU A 522 23.33 -48.67 1.78
C GLU A 522 21.93 -48.70 2.42
N LEU A 523 21.60 -47.65 3.15
CA LEU A 523 20.25 -47.44 3.69
C LEU A 523 19.25 -47.31 2.56
N SER A 524 18.19 -48.13 2.57
CA SER A 524 17.12 -47.98 1.59
C SER A 524 16.46 -46.59 1.70
N PRO A 525 15.96 -46.02 0.59
CA PRO A 525 15.34 -44.68 0.58
C PRO A 525 14.21 -44.54 1.61
N ASP A 526 13.40 -45.59 1.79
CA ASP A 526 12.28 -45.60 2.73
C ASP A 526 12.74 -45.68 4.19
N GLN A 527 13.81 -46.43 4.49
CA GLN A 527 14.42 -46.44 5.82
C GLN A 527 15.02 -45.07 6.17
N LEU A 528 15.68 -44.42 5.21
CA LEU A 528 16.23 -43.08 5.40
C LEU A 528 15.10 -42.07 5.68
N ARG A 529 14.01 -42.10 4.90
CA ARG A 529 12.83 -41.25 5.14
C ARG A 529 12.22 -41.45 6.53
N ASN A 530 12.12 -42.70 6.99
CA ASN A 530 11.62 -43.00 8.32
C ASN A 530 12.54 -42.48 9.42
N LEU A 531 13.86 -42.64 9.28
CA LEU A 531 14.86 -42.09 10.21
C LEU A 531 14.82 -40.56 10.28
N LYS A 532 14.68 -39.89 9.14
CA LYS A 532 14.51 -38.43 9.08
C LYS A 532 13.26 -38.00 9.86
N ARG A 533 12.14 -38.71 9.70
CA ARG A 533 10.88 -38.41 10.41
C ARG A 533 10.99 -38.62 11.92
N THR A 534 11.56 -39.74 12.36
CA THR A 534 11.70 -40.04 13.79
C THR A 534 12.65 -39.06 14.48
N ARG A 535 13.75 -38.69 13.83
CA ARG A 535 14.67 -37.67 14.35
C ARG A 535 14.01 -36.31 14.49
N ARG A 536 13.31 -35.83 13.45
CA ARG A 536 12.55 -34.57 13.51
C ARG A 536 11.49 -34.56 14.62
N ALA A 537 10.82 -35.68 14.86
CA ALA A 537 9.87 -35.82 15.96
C ALA A 537 10.57 -35.75 17.32
N ALA A 538 11.70 -36.44 17.48
CA ALA A 538 12.49 -36.41 18.72
C ALA A 538 13.08 -35.01 19.02
N GLU A 539 13.55 -34.29 18.00
CA GLU A 539 14.06 -32.92 18.14
C GLU A 539 12.95 -31.94 18.53
N LYS A 540 11.77 -32.04 17.90
CA LYS A 540 10.58 -31.26 18.30
C LYS A 540 10.18 -31.52 19.74
N GLU A 541 10.21 -32.77 20.18
CA GLU A 541 9.84 -33.12 21.56
C GLU A 541 10.88 -32.60 22.57
N ARG A 542 12.18 -32.74 22.28
CA ARG A 542 13.26 -32.14 23.09
C ARG A 542 13.11 -30.63 23.20
N PHE A 543 12.76 -29.96 22.11
CA PHE A 543 12.52 -28.52 22.10
C PHE A 543 11.28 -28.14 22.90
N ARG A 544 10.19 -28.91 22.80
CA ARG A 544 8.97 -28.71 23.60
C ARG A 544 9.27 -28.80 25.10
N VAL A 545 10.06 -29.81 25.51
CA VAL A 545 10.50 -29.98 26.89
C VAL A 545 11.37 -28.79 27.34
N ARG A 546 12.30 -28.33 26.51
CA ARG A 546 13.12 -27.13 26.80
C ARG A 546 12.28 -25.86 26.94
N ARG A 547 11.28 -25.67 26.07
CA ARG A 547 10.34 -24.55 26.14
C ARG A 547 9.57 -24.57 27.47
N SER A 548 9.05 -25.72 27.88
CA SER A 548 8.40 -25.86 29.19
C SER A 548 9.36 -25.64 30.37
N ALA A 549 10.61 -26.09 30.27
CA ALA A 549 11.61 -25.88 31.30
C ALA A 549 12.10 -24.42 31.40
N GLY A 550 12.13 -23.69 30.28
CA GLY A 550 12.41 -22.25 30.23
C GLY A 550 11.34 -21.46 30.97
N VAL A 551 10.06 -21.75 30.65
CA VAL A 551 8.90 -21.18 31.36
C VAL A 551 8.94 -21.51 32.85
N GLU A 552 9.32 -22.73 33.22
CA GLU A 552 9.41 -23.15 34.62
C GLU A 552 10.59 -22.50 35.36
N ARG A 553 11.75 -22.32 34.69
CA ARG A 553 12.90 -21.58 35.25
C ARG A 553 12.60 -20.11 35.42
N GLU A 554 11.82 -19.52 34.52
CA GLU A 554 11.38 -18.13 34.63
C GLU A 554 10.32 -17.98 35.72
N ARG A 555 9.38 -18.92 35.84
CA ARG A 555 8.49 -19.01 37.01
C ARG A 555 9.25 -19.15 38.31
N GLN A 556 10.27 -20.01 38.37
CA GLN A 556 11.13 -20.17 39.56
C GLN A 556 12.02 -18.95 39.83
N ARG A 557 12.50 -18.24 38.81
CA ARG A 557 13.24 -16.97 38.96
C ARG A 557 12.33 -15.85 39.40
N VAL A 558 11.10 -15.79 38.89
CA VAL A 558 10.05 -14.86 39.33
C VAL A 558 9.66 -15.19 40.78
N GLU A 559 9.46 -16.45 41.15
CA GLU A 559 9.21 -16.87 42.54
C GLU A 559 10.39 -16.57 43.47
N LYS A 560 11.64 -16.79 43.03
CA LYS A 560 12.83 -16.44 43.82
C LYS A 560 13.02 -14.94 43.95
N ARG A 561 12.72 -14.14 42.92
CA ARG A 561 12.71 -12.67 42.97
C ARG A 561 11.55 -12.14 43.82
N GLN A 562 10.39 -12.79 43.79
CA GLN A 562 9.25 -12.50 44.67
C GLN A 562 9.57 -12.82 46.14
N LYS A 563 10.34 -13.90 46.40
CA LYS A 563 10.79 -14.27 47.75
C LYS A 563 11.95 -13.40 48.27
N ALA A 564 12.81 -12.87 47.39
CA ALA A 564 14.03 -12.15 47.79
C ALA A 564 13.90 -10.62 47.90
N GLY A 565 12.84 -9.97 47.40
CA GLY A 565 12.76 -8.49 47.46
C GLY A 565 11.38 -7.84 47.39
N GLY A 566 10.28 -8.59 47.45
CA GLY A 566 8.97 -8.07 46.98
C GLY A 566 7.77 -8.16 47.92
N LYS A 567 7.91 -8.49 49.21
CA LYS A 567 6.74 -8.75 50.07
C LYS A 567 5.86 -7.52 50.37
N GLN A 568 6.36 -6.29 50.25
CA GLN A 568 5.56 -5.07 50.48
C GLN A 568 4.99 -4.48 49.18
N ARG A 569 5.80 -4.29 48.13
CA ARG A 569 5.31 -3.70 46.86
C ARG A 569 4.31 -4.59 46.09
N ILE A 570 4.51 -5.92 46.10
CA ILE A 570 3.57 -6.84 45.45
C ILE A 570 2.29 -7.01 46.28
N ALA A 571 2.37 -6.90 47.61
CA ALA A 571 1.19 -6.90 48.46
C ALA A 571 0.34 -5.64 48.24
N ASP A 572 0.97 -4.49 48.04
CA ASP A 572 0.29 -3.21 47.76
C ASP A 572 -0.25 -3.15 46.32
N GLU A 573 0.48 -3.68 45.33
CA GLU A 573 -0.03 -3.84 43.96
C GLU A 573 -1.15 -4.88 43.88
N LEU A 574 -1.07 -6.01 44.58
CA LEU A 574 -2.16 -7.00 44.64
C LEU A 574 -3.39 -6.47 45.38
N LYS A 575 -3.20 -5.65 46.42
CA LYS A 575 -4.31 -4.94 47.08
C LYS A 575 -4.94 -3.93 46.12
N SER A 576 -4.14 -3.20 45.36
CA SER A 576 -4.60 -2.21 44.37
C SER A 576 -5.27 -2.86 43.15
N GLU A 577 -4.78 -3.99 42.68
CA GLU A 577 -5.39 -4.77 41.59
C GLU A 577 -6.71 -5.43 42.05
N LYS A 578 -6.77 -5.93 43.30
CA LYS A 578 -8.01 -6.44 43.91
C LYS A 578 -9.06 -5.34 44.11
N SER A 579 -8.66 -4.14 44.54
CA SER A 579 -9.58 -3.01 44.67
C SER A 579 -10.07 -2.53 43.30
N ALA A 580 -9.19 -2.45 42.30
CA ALA A 580 -9.55 -2.14 40.92
C ALA A 580 -10.51 -3.19 40.33
N PHE A 581 -10.29 -4.49 40.57
CA PHE A 581 -11.22 -5.54 40.13
C PHE A 581 -12.59 -5.44 40.80
N ALA A 582 -12.64 -5.11 42.09
CA ALA A 582 -13.90 -4.88 42.79
C ALA A 582 -14.66 -3.66 42.20
N GLU A 583 -13.96 -2.63 41.77
CA GLU A 583 -14.53 -1.45 41.11
C GLU A 583 -15.08 -1.81 39.71
N VAL A 584 -14.30 -2.51 38.89
CA VAL A 584 -14.72 -3.02 37.57
C VAL A 584 -15.95 -3.90 37.69
N ARG A 585 -15.97 -4.84 38.65
CA ARG A 585 -17.12 -5.72 38.91
C ARG A 585 -18.37 -4.93 39.29
N ARG A 586 -18.26 -3.94 40.19
CA ARG A 586 -19.38 -3.06 40.56
C ARG A 586 -19.90 -2.27 39.37
N ARG A 587 -19.02 -1.82 38.47
CA ARG A 587 -19.43 -1.07 37.28
C ARG A 587 -20.20 -1.95 36.30
N ILE A 588 -19.70 -3.15 36.02
CA ILE A 588 -20.38 -4.17 35.22
C ILE A 588 -21.78 -4.42 35.78
N GLN A 589 -21.89 -4.69 37.09
CA GLN A 589 -23.17 -4.95 37.74
C GLN A 589 -24.15 -3.77 37.63
N ARG A 590 -23.68 -2.53 37.82
CA ARG A 590 -24.51 -1.32 37.68
C ARG A 590 -24.99 -1.10 36.24
N SER A 591 -24.15 -1.38 35.24
CA SER A 591 -24.53 -1.24 33.83
C SER A 591 -25.67 -2.21 33.50
N TRP A 592 -25.55 -3.46 33.93
CA TRP A 592 -26.61 -4.46 33.81
C TRP A 592 -27.90 -4.10 34.57
N GLN A 593 -27.81 -3.51 35.77
CA GLN A 593 -28.98 -3.04 36.52
C GLN A 593 -29.71 -1.89 35.82
N LYS A 594 -28.97 -1.03 35.10
CA LYS A 594 -29.52 0.07 34.29
C LYS A 594 -30.01 -0.39 32.91
N GLY A 595 -29.87 -1.68 32.59
CA GLY A 595 -30.26 -2.25 31.30
C GLY A 595 -29.27 -2.01 30.16
N GLY A 596 -28.05 -1.55 30.47
CA GLY A 596 -26.96 -1.40 29.52
C GLY A 596 -26.17 -2.71 29.30
N LEU A 597 -25.46 -2.79 28.18
CA LEU A 597 -24.55 -3.89 27.84
C LEU A 597 -23.11 -3.39 28.01
N PRO A 598 -22.43 -3.73 29.10
CA PRO A 598 -21.11 -3.16 29.38
C PRO A 598 -20.04 -3.80 28.50
N ASP A 599 -19.46 -2.99 27.62
CA ASP A 599 -18.27 -3.30 26.84
C ASP A 599 -17.01 -2.76 27.53
N ARG A 600 -15.84 -2.96 26.90
CA ARG A 600 -14.56 -2.56 27.48
C ARG A 600 -14.46 -1.03 27.61
N ASN A 601 -15.06 -0.29 26.68
CA ASN A 601 -14.97 1.16 26.60
C ASN A 601 -15.88 1.84 27.64
N ASP A 602 -17.14 1.39 27.82
CA ASP A 602 -18.06 1.85 28.88
C ASP A 602 -17.42 1.67 30.27
N ILE A 603 -16.75 0.54 30.50
CA ILE A 603 -16.10 0.29 31.78
C ILE A 603 -14.87 1.20 31.96
N ARG A 604 -14.06 1.39 30.91
CA ARG A 604 -12.84 2.22 30.98
C ARG A 604 -13.14 3.69 31.26
N GLU A 605 -14.20 4.24 30.67
CA GLU A 605 -14.60 5.64 30.84
C GLU A 605 -15.08 5.97 32.27
N HIS A 606 -15.54 4.96 33.01
CA HIS A 606 -16.25 5.15 34.28
C HIS A 606 -15.52 4.57 35.50
N VAL A 607 -14.28 4.12 35.34
CA VAL A 607 -13.41 3.62 36.40
C VAL A 607 -12.41 4.71 36.82
N SER A 608 -12.11 4.79 38.12
CA SER A 608 -11.16 5.78 38.66
C SER A 608 -9.78 5.73 37.99
N SER A 609 -9.09 6.87 37.88
CA SER A 609 -7.80 7.00 37.18
C SER A 609 -6.71 6.04 37.68
N GLY A 610 -6.73 5.69 38.97
CA GLY A 610 -5.82 4.69 39.55
C GLY A 610 -6.16 3.25 39.15
N ALA A 611 -7.44 2.93 38.96
CA ALA A 611 -7.88 1.61 38.51
C ALA A 611 -7.78 1.46 36.98
N ALA A 612 -7.86 2.56 36.21
CA ALA A 612 -7.72 2.57 34.74
C ALA A 612 -6.42 1.89 34.25
N TYR A 613 -5.32 2.01 35.01
CA TYR A 613 -4.06 1.33 34.74
C TYR A 613 -4.18 -0.21 34.75
N TYR A 614 -5.04 -0.76 35.62
CA TYR A 614 -5.24 -2.20 35.79
C TYR A 614 -6.36 -2.78 34.92
N VAL A 615 -7.27 -1.95 34.39
CA VAL A 615 -8.45 -2.37 33.62
C VAL A 615 -8.08 -3.27 32.44
N ASP A 616 -7.08 -2.89 31.64
CA ASP A 616 -6.64 -3.68 30.48
C ASP A 616 -6.02 -5.02 30.89
N ARG A 617 -5.33 -5.06 32.03
CA ARG A 617 -4.75 -6.28 32.59
C ARG A 617 -5.84 -7.22 33.11
N ILE A 618 -6.86 -6.68 33.76
CA ILE A 618 -8.03 -7.41 34.25
C ILE A 618 -8.78 -8.04 33.07
N PHE A 619 -9.08 -7.28 32.01
CA PHE A 619 -9.79 -7.82 30.84
C PHE A 619 -8.98 -8.88 30.08
N LYS A 620 -7.66 -8.70 29.93
CA LYS A 620 -6.78 -9.75 29.40
C LYS A 620 -6.81 -11.01 30.27
N GLY A 621 -6.88 -10.86 31.59
CA GLY A 621 -7.02 -11.97 32.53
C GLY A 621 -8.37 -12.69 32.43
N ILE A 622 -9.48 -11.94 32.25
CA ILE A 622 -10.82 -12.51 32.01
C ILE A 622 -10.83 -13.32 30.70
N ALA A 623 -10.26 -12.77 29.62
CA ALA A 623 -10.16 -13.47 28.33
C ALA A 623 -9.27 -14.72 28.40
N ALA A 624 -8.20 -14.68 29.20
CA ALA A 624 -7.32 -15.82 29.47
C ALA A 624 -7.88 -16.82 30.50
N ASN A 625 -9.10 -16.60 30.99
CA ASN A 625 -9.78 -17.45 31.98
C ASN A 625 -8.99 -17.62 33.30
N ASP A 626 -8.32 -16.55 33.75
CA ASP A 626 -7.54 -16.54 34.99
C ASP A 626 -8.44 -16.78 36.21
N GLN A 627 -8.01 -17.67 37.12
CA GLN A 627 -8.72 -18.00 38.36
C GLN A 627 -9.08 -16.77 39.19
N ARG A 628 -8.26 -15.71 39.13
CA ARG A 628 -8.46 -14.47 39.89
C ARG A 628 -9.69 -13.66 39.46
N TYR A 629 -10.16 -13.85 38.22
CA TYR A 629 -11.22 -13.04 37.62
C TYR A 629 -12.49 -13.83 37.25
N GLN A 630 -12.60 -15.09 37.67
CA GLN A 630 -13.71 -16.00 37.35
C GLN A 630 -15.11 -15.50 37.74
N ALA A 631 -15.22 -14.48 38.59
CA ALA A 631 -16.50 -13.86 38.92
C ALA A 631 -17.14 -13.14 37.73
N VAL A 632 -16.34 -12.71 36.74
CA VAL A 632 -16.78 -12.03 35.53
C VAL A 632 -16.52 -12.93 34.32
N ILE A 633 -17.51 -13.02 33.45
CA ILE A 633 -17.42 -13.75 32.18
C ILE A 633 -17.37 -12.76 31.01
N SER A 634 -16.74 -13.19 29.92
CA SER A 634 -16.73 -12.50 28.64
C SER A 634 -17.64 -13.25 27.68
N ILE A 635 -18.65 -12.56 27.16
CA ILE A 635 -19.61 -13.09 26.19
C ILE A 635 -19.17 -12.62 24.80
N PRO A 636 -18.69 -13.51 23.92
CA PRO A 636 -18.28 -13.12 22.58
C PRO A 636 -19.51 -12.74 21.73
N VAL A 637 -19.44 -11.59 21.06
CA VAL A 637 -20.46 -11.15 20.09
C VAL A 637 -19.80 -11.09 18.70
N PRO A 638 -20.39 -11.70 17.65
CA PRO A 638 -19.81 -11.68 16.32
C PRO A 638 -19.62 -10.25 15.79
N GLU A 639 -18.39 -9.94 15.34
CA GLU A 639 -18.00 -8.64 14.77
C GLU A 639 -18.04 -7.44 15.76
N GLU A 640 -18.15 -7.69 17.06
CA GLU A 640 -18.18 -6.64 18.09
C GLU A 640 -17.23 -6.92 19.25
N GLU A 641 -17.04 -5.90 20.12
CA GLU A 641 -16.38 -6.13 21.40
C GLU A 641 -17.20 -7.07 22.30
N PRO A 642 -16.53 -7.93 23.08
CA PRO A 642 -17.21 -8.83 23.99
C PRO A 642 -17.94 -8.07 25.10
N ILE A 643 -19.11 -8.58 25.48
CA ILE A 643 -19.89 -8.04 26.59
C ILE A 643 -19.46 -8.73 27.88
N PHE A 644 -19.25 -7.95 28.93
CA PHE A 644 -18.84 -8.48 30.23
C PHE A 644 -20.02 -8.63 31.16
N ALA A 645 -20.08 -9.72 31.91
CA ALA A 645 -21.16 -9.94 32.87
C ALA A 645 -20.65 -10.62 34.13
N GLU A 646 -21.22 -10.30 35.27
CA GLU A 646 -20.93 -11.04 36.50
C GLU A 646 -21.73 -12.36 36.50
N LYS A 647 -21.02 -13.48 36.65
CA LYS A 647 -21.62 -14.83 36.62
C LYS A 647 -22.76 -14.97 37.63
N ALA A 648 -22.56 -14.47 38.85
CA ALA A 648 -23.58 -14.54 39.91
C ALA A 648 -24.82 -13.70 39.60
N TYR A 649 -24.66 -12.56 38.91
CA TYR A 649 -25.78 -11.71 38.51
C TYR A 649 -26.63 -12.37 37.42
N LEU A 650 -25.98 -12.96 36.39
CA LEU A 650 -26.68 -13.67 35.33
C LEU A 650 -27.48 -14.86 35.86
N LEU A 651 -26.87 -15.67 36.75
CA LEU A 651 -27.55 -16.82 37.34
C LEU A 651 -28.74 -16.41 38.21
N LYS A 652 -28.60 -15.36 39.01
CA LYS A 652 -29.67 -14.87 39.90
C LYS A 652 -30.87 -14.29 39.14
N HIS A 653 -30.63 -13.65 38.00
CA HIS A 653 -31.66 -12.96 37.22
C HIS A 653 -31.98 -13.65 35.88
N ARG A 654 -31.59 -14.92 35.72
CA ARG A 654 -31.68 -15.69 34.48
C ARG A 654 -33.04 -15.61 33.81
N GLU A 655 -34.10 -16.01 34.50
CA GLU A 655 -35.46 -16.09 33.91
C GLU A 655 -35.96 -14.71 33.45
N ARG A 656 -35.70 -13.67 34.23
CA ARG A 656 -36.05 -12.29 33.89
C ARG A 656 -35.26 -11.78 32.70
N LEU A 657 -33.94 -12.02 32.68
CA LEU A 657 -33.05 -11.56 31.59
C LEU A 657 -33.38 -12.28 30.28
N LEU A 658 -33.67 -13.57 30.31
CA LEU A 658 -34.10 -14.32 29.12
C LEU A 658 -35.43 -13.79 28.59
N ALA A 659 -36.43 -13.55 29.45
CA ALA A 659 -37.71 -12.98 29.02
C ALA A 659 -37.55 -11.58 28.39
N ASP A 660 -36.74 -10.71 29.01
CA ASP A 660 -36.48 -9.36 28.51
C ASP A 660 -35.68 -9.38 27.18
N LEU A 661 -34.66 -10.23 27.08
CA LEU A 661 -33.85 -10.38 25.87
C LEU A 661 -34.62 -11.04 24.72
N GLN A 662 -35.45 -12.05 24.99
CA GLN A 662 -36.32 -12.68 23.98
C GLN A 662 -37.36 -11.69 23.46
N LYS A 663 -37.93 -10.84 24.33
CA LYS A 663 -38.85 -9.77 23.92
C LYS A 663 -38.16 -8.73 23.05
N LYS A 664 -36.93 -8.33 23.40
CA LYS A 664 -36.12 -7.41 22.59
C LYS A 664 -35.72 -8.03 21.25
N LEU A 665 -35.29 -9.30 21.26
CA LEU A 665 -34.95 -10.04 20.04
C LEU A 665 -36.14 -10.12 19.10
N ALA A 666 -37.33 -10.50 19.60
CA ALA A 666 -38.55 -10.55 18.78
C ALA A 666 -38.92 -9.19 18.14
N GLY A 667 -38.67 -8.08 18.85
CA GLY A 667 -38.84 -6.73 18.30
C GLY A 667 -37.87 -6.43 17.16
N VAL A 668 -36.60 -6.82 17.33
CA VAL A 668 -35.53 -6.61 16.34
C VAL A 668 -35.68 -7.56 15.15
N THR A 669 -36.11 -8.81 15.34
CA THR A 669 -36.35 -9.77 14.25
C THR A 669 -37.41 -9.26 13.27
N ARG A 670 -38.45 -8.58 13.77
CA ARG A 670 -39.46 -7.93 12.91
C ARG A 670 -38.86 -6.80 12.06
N GLN A 671 -37.90 -6.05 12.61
CA GLN A 671 -37.21 -4.98 11.88
C GLN A 671 -36.20 -5.52 10.86
N VAL A 672 -35.48 -6.60 11.19
CA VAL A 672 -34.54 -7.25 10.25
C VAL A 672 -35.27 -7.94 9.09
N ALA A 673 -36.49 -8.44 9.33
CA ALA A 673 -37.33 -9.08 8.31
C ALA A 673 -38.06 -8.10 7.39
N ASP A 674 -38.08 -6.80 7.71
CA ASP A 674 -38.73 -5.77 6.90
C ASP A 674 -37.78 -5.28 5.78
N PRO A 675 -38.04 -5.60 4.50
CA PRO A 675 -37.17 -5.20 3.38
C PRO A 675 -37.16 -3.69 3.12
N ALA A 676 -38.06 -2.91 3.75
CA ALA A 676 -38.09 -1.45 3.67
C ALA A 676 -37.00 -0.78 4.51
N ILE A 677 -36.43 -1.46 5.52
CA ILE A 677 -35.40 -0.91 6.40
C ILE A 677 -34.01 -1.13 5.77
N LYS A 678 -33.45 -0.09 5.14
CA LYS A 678 -32.11 -0.11 4.49
C LYS A 678 -31.17 0.93 5.11
N GLY A 679 -29.87 0.72 4.93
CA GLY A 679 -28.82 1.61 5.45
C GLY A 679 -28.59 1.44 6.95
N ARG A 680 -28.16 2.50 7.64
CA ARG A 680 -27.72 2.47 9.05
C ARG A 680 -28.71 1.81 10.02
N ALA A 681 -30.01 2.01 9.82
CA ALA A 681 -31.04 1.40 10.67
C ALA A 681 -31.15 -0.13 10.48
N GLY A 682 -30.90 -0.62 9.27
CA GLY A 682 -30.87 -2.06 8.99
C GLY A 682 -29.61 -2.72 9.56
N ASP A 683 -28.47 -2.02 9.49
CA ASP A 683 -27.22 -2.49 10.08
C ASP A 683 -27.29 -2.51 11.61
N GLU A 684 -27.92 -1.51 12.23
CA GLU A 684 -28.16 -1.46 13.68
C GLU A 684 -29.14 -2.56 14.15
N ALA A 685 -30.19 -2.84 13.39
CA ALA A 685 -31.10 -3.95 13.70
C ALA A 685 -30.38 -5.31 13.60
N ARG A 686 -29.55 -5.53 12.57
CA ARG A 686 -28.74 -6.75 12.43
C ARG A 686 -27.70 -6.89 13.53
N ARG A 687 -27.09 -5.78 13.94
CA ARG A 687 -26.18 -5.70 15.09
C ARG A 687 -26.88 -6.19 16.35
N LEU A 688 -27.97 -5.52 16.74
CA LEU A 688 -28.74 -5.87 17.94
C LEU A 688 -29.27 -7.31 17.93
N TYR A 689 -29.66 -7.83 16.76
CA TYR A 689 -30.08 -9.21 16.60
C TYR A 689 -28.97 -10.20 17.00
N ARG A 690 -27.74 -9.97 16.52
CA ARG A 690 -26.57 -10.80 16.87
C ARG A 690 -26.19 -10.67 18.33
N THR A 691 -26.18 -9.45 18.86
CA THR A 691 -25.86 -9.17 20.26
C THR A 691 -26.83 -9.87 21.21
N TYR A 692 -28.14 -9.74 20.99
CA TYR A 692 -29.14 -10.40 21.84
C TYR A 692 -29.15 -11.93 21.67
N GLY A 693 -28.92 -12.44 20.45
CA GLY A 693 -28.78 -13.88 20.20
C GLY A 693 -27.64 -14.50 21.00
N ALA A 694 -26.44 -13.90 20.94
CA ALA A 694 -25.26 -14.38 21.67
C ALA A 694 -25.45 -14.33 23.20
N LEU A 695 -26.13 -13.29 23.71
CA LEU A 695 -26.45 -13.18 25.13
C LEU A 695 -27.42 -14.27 25.61
N ILE A 696 -28.44 -14.60 24.81
CA ILE A 696 -29.40 -15.66 25.15
C ILE A 696 -28.70 -17.01 25.21
N GLU A 697 -27.92 -17.35 24.18
CA GLU A 697 -27.18 -18.61 24.09
C GLU A 697 -26.24 -18.81 25.29
N GLU A 698 -25.50 -17.76 25.66
CA GLU A 698 -24.57 -17.84 26.78
C GLU A 698 -25.27 -17.92 28.15
N ILE A 699 -26.37 -17.19 28.35
CA ILE A 699 -27.18 -17.28 29.59
C ILE A 699 -27.83 -18.67 29.71
N GLU A 700 -28.25 -19.28 28.60
CA GLU A 700 -28.78 -20.63 28.58
C GLU A 700 -27.69 -21.67 28.91
N ARG A 701 -26.50 -21.55 28.29
CA ARG A 701 -25.33 -22.40 28.53
C ARG A 701 -24.85 -22.39 29.98
N LEU A 702 -24.92 -21.25 30.65
CA LEU A 702 -24.47 -21.12 32.04
C LEU A 702 -25.42 -21.77 33.05
N GLY A 703 -26.66 -22.04 32.65
CA GLY A 703 -27.68 -22.63 33.51
C GLY A 703 -28.08 -24.06 33.16
N SER A 704 -27.40 -24.67 32.18
CA SER A 704 -27.32 -26.12 31.92
C SER A 704 -26.07 -26.69 32.59
#